data_AF-A0A318HYT6-F1
#
_entry.id   AF-A0A318HYT6-F1
#
_cell.length_a   1.000
_cell.length_b   1.000
_cell.length_c   1.000
_cell.angle_alpha   90.00
_cell.angle_beta   90.00
_cell.angle_gamma   90.00
#
_symmetry.space_group_name_H-M   'P 1'
#
loop_
_entity.id
_entity.type
_entity.pdbx_description
1 polymer ?
#
loop_
_entity_poly.entity_id
_entity_poly.type
_entity_poly.pdbx_seq_one_letter_code
_entity_poly.pdbx_strand_id
1 'polypeptide(L)'
;MNYIDFLRNKMAVSHETGFEVSSNELTETLYPHVKDTVRWAVKGGCRAIFSSFGMQKTVTQLEILRVITNREGGKALIVCPKRVVVEFVSQAKKHLDMEISYVRNMQEVKSCPTNIMVTNYERVRDGEDGVRIDPNYFITTSLDEASVLRGFGTKTYQEFLPLFSNVKYRFVATATPSPNRYKELIHYSAYLGVMDSGQALTRFFKRDSTKAKNLALYPNKEHEFWTWVSTWALFLTKPSDLGYPDVGYELPELRVHEEIVNIDNSTAGKERDGQFKMFRTAALGLQDAAKERRDNMHTKIARVLEIINRPENKDDHFLIWHDLEDERKELCKAIDGCKAVYGSQDDAEADVVIDDFKEGRLKYLAAKPEMLGEGLNFQYHCHKAIMFVDYRFNDKFQAIARIHRFMQKYPVDLYFVYAESESEIFVSFMKKWKQHNEMVAKMTDIIRENGLFDTNVENKLMRYMFSKREEQKGKTYHFINNDNVLECQQMKDNSVGLIVTSVPFSNHYEYTASYNDFGFNADNDEFFKQMDFLTPELHRILQPGRLCCVHVKDRILFGNATGDGMPTVDPFSEMCVFHYMKHKFRYMGRITVDTDVVRENNQTYRLGYTEMCKDGSKMGVGCPEYVLLFRKLPTDTTKAYADLPVRKVKDGAYSLARWQIDAHGDWKSNGNTLLTGEQMKSMGIDTLRHMFRKFSKEHVYDFETHVQFAEELANYGKLPRTFMAIDPVSHKDYIWDDVVRMRTLNSRQSQRNLQMHICPLQLDLVERLIERYSNEGEVVFDPFGGIGTVPYCAIRKRRFGLATELNHEYWRDGLSYLREAESAVTAPTLFDLMGV
;
A
#
# COMPACT_ATOMS: atom_id res chain seq x y z
N MET A 1 -6.88 12.57 -26.97
CA MET A 1 -7.10 11.47 -26.00
C MET A 1 -8.51 11.61 -25.48
N ASN A 2 -9.33 10.56 -25.49
CA ASN A 2 -10.64 10.58 -24.84
C ASN A 2 -10.52 10.17 -23.35
N TYR A 3 -11.61 10.27 -22.58
CA TYR A 3 -11.57 9.95 -21.14
C TYR A 3 -11.24 8.48 -20.85
N ILE A 4 -11.71 7.55 -21.68
CA ILE A 4 -11.42 6.11 -21.53
C ILE A 4 -9.93 5.84 -21.81
N ASP A 5 -9.34 6.51 -22.80
CA ASP A 5 -7.90 6.43 -23.08
C ASP A 5 -7.06 7.02 -21.94
N PHE A 6 -7.51 8.11 -21.30
CA PHE A 6 -6.88 8.65 -20.09
C PHE A 6 -6.91 7.62 -18.95
N LEU A 7 -8.07 7.01 -18.69
CA LEU A 7 -8.21 5.97 -17.66
C LEU A 7 -7.36 4.72 -17.96
N ARG A 8 -7.19 4.34 -19.24
CA ARG A 8 -6.27 3.26 -19.65
C ARG A 8 -4.81 3.60 -19.34
N ASN A 9 -4.36 4.81 -19.66
CA ASN A 9 -2.99 5.24 -19.36
C ASN A 9 -2.71 5.33 -17.85
N LYS A 10 -3.77 5.50 -17.04
CA LYS A 10 -3.72 5.44 -15.57
C LYS A 10 -3.62 4.00 -15.04
N MET A 11 -3.84 2.98 -15.89
CA MET A 11 -3.68 1.58 -15.52
C MET A 11 -2.20 1.20 -15.44
N ALA A 12 -1.74 0.93 -14.22
CA ALA A 12 -0.45 0.32 -13.91
C ALA A 12 -0.40 -1.19 -14.30
N VAL A 13 -0.76 -1.49 -15.55
CA VAL A 13 -0.54 -2.78 -16.22
C VAL A 13 0.87 -2.77 -16.79
N SER A 14 1.59 -3.88 -16.66
CA SER A 14 2.95 -3.96 -17.19
C SER A 14 2.95 -4.00 -18.72
N HIS A 15 3.20 -2.84 -19.33
CA HIS A 15 3.33 -2.72 -20.77
C HIS A 15 4.38 -3.69 -21.34
N GLU A 16 4.22 -4.07 -22.61
CA GLU A 16 5.26 -4.77 -23.36
C GLU A 16 6.31 -3.73 -23.81
N THR A 17 7.35 -3.55 -23.00
CA THR A 17 8.43 -2.58 -23.27
C THR A 17 9.61 -3.20 -24.05
N GLY A 18 9.54 -4.50 -24.31
CA GLY A 18 10.55 -5.27 -25.02
C GLY A 18 10.19 -5.52 -26.48
N PHE A 19 10.54 -6.71 -26.98
CA PHE A 19 10.40 -7.06 -28.40
C PHE A 19 10.15 -8.55 -28.61
N GLU A 20 9.57 -8.91 -29.77
CA GLU A 20 9.36 -10.31 -30.12
C GLU A 20 10.65 -11.02 -30.52
N VAL A 21 10.82 -12.21 -29.95
CA VAL A 21 11.97 -13.11 -30.17
C VAL A 21 11.52 -14.32 -30.96
N SER A 22 12.16 -14.56 -32.09
CA SER A 22 11.97 -15.76 -32.91
C SER A 22 12.59 -16.98 -32.23
N SER A 23 12.09 -18.18 -32.56
CA SER A 23 12.65 -19.45 -32.05
C SER A 23 14.14 -19.65 -32.35
N ASN A 24 14.65 -18.97 -33.38
CA ASN A 24 15.98 -19.15 -33.94
C ASN A 24 17.03 -18.22 -33.28
N GLU A 25 16.58 -17.21 -32.52
CA GLU A 25 17.45 -16.36 -31.67
C GLU A 25 17.78 -17.03 -30.32
N LEU A 26 17.07 -18.13 -30.01
CA LEU A 26 17.19 -18.89 -28.77
C LEU A 26 18.09 -20.11 -28.97
N THR A 27 18.78 -20.52 -27.91
CA THR A 27 19.62 -21.73 -27.93
C THR A 27 18.76 -22.98 -28.17
N GLU A 28 19.12 -23.75 -29.20
CA GLU A 28 18.33 -24.90 -29.65
C GLU A 28 18.14 -25.99 -28.58
N THR A 29 19.15 -26.19 -27.72
CA THR A 29 19.16 -27.21 -26.66
C THR A 29 18.28 -26.88 -25.45
N LEU A 30 17.69 -25.69 -25.38
CA LEU A 30 16.80 -25.30 -24.29
C LEU A 30 15.47 -26.06 -24.34
N TYR A 31 14.94 -26.42 -23.17
CA TYR A 31 13.62 -27.04 -23.06
C TYR A 31 12.51 -26.07 -23.56
N PRO A 32 11.41 -26.59 -24.14
CA PRO A 32 10.33 -25.75 -24.68
C PRO A 32 9.76 -24.72 -23.69
N HIS A 33 9.52 -25.13 -22.44
CA HIS A 33 9.03 -24.24 -21.38
C HIS A 33 10.02 -23.10 -21.05
N VAL A 34 11.34 -23.34 -21.15
CA VAL A 34 12.36 -22.30 -21.00
C VAL A 34 12.30 -21.32 -22.18
N LYS A 35 12.21 -21.83 -23.41
CA LYS A 35 12.13 -20.99 -24.62
C LYS A 35 10.93 -20.04 -24.56
N ASP A 36 9.74 -20.52 -24.20
CA ASP A 36 8.56 -19.65 -24.09
C ASP A 36 8.64 -18.68 -22.90
N THR A 37 9.24 -19.10 -21.77
CA THR A 37 9.51 -18.18 -20.65
C THR A 37 10.42 -17.03 -21.07
N VAL A 38 11.49 -17.31 -21.83
CA VAL A 38 12.40 -16.30 -22.36
C VAL A 38 11.67 -15.37 -23.32
N ARG A 39 10.89 -15.90 -24.27
CA ARG A 39 10.10 -15.10 -25.23
C ARG A 39 9.12 -14.17 -24.53
N TRP A 40 8.39 -14.67 -23.54
CA TRP A 40 7.47 -13.88 -22.73
C TRP A 40 8.20 -12.79 -21.93
N ALA A 41 9.31 -13.13 -21.26
CA ALA A 41 10.10 -12.18 -20.48
C ALA A 41 10.70 -11.07 -21.35
N VAL A 42 11.32 -11.42 -22.49
CA VAL A 42 11.93 -10.46 -23.41
C VAL A 42 10.87 -9.61 -24.12
N LYS A 43 9.71 -10.15 -24.51
CA LYS A 43 8.59 -9.35 -25.04
C LYS A 43 8.08 -8.35 -24.01
N GLY A 44 7.95 -8.79 -22.76
CA GLY A 44 7.55 -7.94 -21.64
C GLY A 44 8.55 -6.84 -21.29
N GLY A 45 9.85 -7.07 -21.46
CA GLY A 45 10.93 -6.13 -21.19
C GLY A 45 11.27 -5.95 -19.71
N CYS A 46 10.26 -5.84 -18.84
CA CYS A 46 10.41 -5.89 -17.38
C CYS A 46 9.49 -6.95 -16.78
N ARG A 47 10.02 -8.09 -16.30
CA ARG A 47 9.21 -9.24 -15.83
C ARG A 47 9.83 -10.00 -14.65
N ALA A 48 8.99 -10.62 -13.85
CA ALA A 48 9.37 -11.54 -12.78
C ALA A 48 9.18 -13.01 -13.21
N ILE A 49 10.11 -13.86 -12.79
CA ILE A 49 10.13 -15.30 -13.08
C ILE A 49 10.21 -16.05 -11.75
N PHE A 50 9.06 -16.43 -11.23
CA PHE A 50 8.92 -17.16 -9.99
C PHE A 50 8.75 -18.63 -10.32
N SER A 51 9.76 -19.46 -10.05
CA SER A 51 9.65 -20.86 -10.44
C SER A 51 10.28 -21.83 -9.44
N SER A 52 9.68 -23.02 -9.38
CA SER A 52 10.11 -24.13 -8.56
C SER A 52 11.55 -24.56 -8.85
N PHE A 53 12.16 -25.17 -7.84
CA PHE A 53 13.56 -25.57 -7.90
C PHE A 53 13.80 -26.63 -8.99
N GLY A 54 14.70 -26.32 -9.93
CA GLY A 54 15.01 -27.18 -11.08
C GLY A 54 14.33 -26.76 -12.40
N MET A 55 13.46 -25.75 -12.41
CA MET A 55 12.88 -25.13 -13.62
C MET A 55 13.89 -24.27 -14.44
N GLN A 56 15.19 -24.63 -14.41
CA GLN A 56 16.29 -23.96 -15.12
C GLN A 56 16.45 -22.42 -14.97
N LYS A 57 15.94 -21.82 -13.87
CA LYS A 57 16.03 -20.35 -13.58
C LYS A 57 17.32 -19.66 -14.00
N THR A 58 18.47 -20.23 -13.65
CA THR A 58 19.81 -19.69 -13.93
C THR A 58 20.05 -19.56 -15.43
N VAL A 59 19.71 -20.60 -16.20
CA VAL A 59 19.83 -20.63 -17.67
C VAL A 59 18.82 -19.68 -18.31
N THR A 60 17.58 -19.65 -17.82
CA THR A 60 16.54 -18.72 -18.30
C THR A 60 16.97 -17.25 -18.17
N GLN A 61 17.55 -16.86 -17.02
CA GLN A 61 18.08 -15.50 -16.82
C GLN A 61 19.24 -15.19 -17.78
N LEU A 62 20.21 -16.10 -17.91
CA LEU A 62 21.34 -15.92 -18.83
C LEU A 62 20.88 -15.76 -20.28
N GLU A 63 19.88 -16.54 -20.70
CA GLU A 63 19.32 -16.47 -22.05
C GLU A 63 18.63 -15.13 -22.33
N ILE A 64 17.81 -14.64 -21.39
CA ILE A 64 17.14 -13.33 -21.50
C ILE A 64 18.17 -12.21 -21.70
N LEU A 65 19.21 -12.17 -20.87
CA LEU A 65 20.24 -11.14 -20.96
C LEU A 65 21.06 -11.26 -22.25
N ARG A 66 21.35 -12.49 -22.73
CA ARG A 66 22.03 -12.70 -24.02
C ARG A 66 21.20 -12.19 -25.18
N VAL A 67 19.91 -12.55 -25.26
CA VAL A 67 19.02 -12.10 -26.34
C VAL A 67 18.91 -10.57 -26.37
N ILE A 68 18.77 -9.93 -25.20
CA ILE A 68 18.69 -8.47 -25.10
C ILE A 68 20.01 -7.81 -25.54
N THR A 69 21.15 -8.22 -24.98
CA THR A 69 22.46 -7.63 -25.34
C THR A 69 22.86 -7.87 -26.80
N ASN A 70 22.47 -9.00 -27.40
CA ASN A 70 22.72 -9.28 -28.81
C ASN A 70 21.92 -8.36 -29.76
N ARG A 71 20.72 -7.90 -29.34
CA ARG A 71 19.82 -7.13 -30.21
C ARG A 71 19.90 -5.62 -29.98
N GLU A 72 20.06 -5.19 -28.74
CA GLU A 72 20.11 -3.78 -28.32
C GLU A 72 21.55 -3.26 -28.12
N GLY A 73 22.53 -4.17 -28.01
CA GLY A 73 23.90 -3.84 -27.61
C GLY A 73 24.02 -3.52 -26.12
N GLY A 74 25.14 -2.91 -25.73
CA GLY A 74 25.42 -2.56 -24.33
C GLY A 74 25.86 -3.76 -23.47
N LYS A 75 25.73 -3.61 -22.15
CA LYS A 75 26.14 -4.64 -21.17
C LYS A 75 25.00 -4.99 -20.19
N ALA A 76 25.07 -6.18 -19.64
CA ALA A 76 24.09 -6.75 -18.71
C ALA A 76 24.71 -7.18 -17.38
N LEU A 77 23.94 -7.06 -16.29
CA LEU A 77 24.37 -7.45 -14.93
C LEU A 77 23.41 -8.45 -14.30
N ILE A 78 23.96 -9.52 -13.75
CA ILE A 78 23.28 -10.43 -12.81
C ILE A 78 23.72 -10.07 -11.40
N VAL A 79 22.77 -9.87 -10.49
CA VAL A 79 23.03 -9.68 -9.05
C VAL A 79 22.44 -10.86 -8.30
N CYS A 80 23.28 -11.67 -7.66
CA CYS A 80 22.87 -12.89 -6.96
C CYS A 80 23.56 -13.00 -5.57
N PRO A 81 23.14 -13.92 -4.68
CA PRO A 81 23.89 -14.17 -3.45
C PRO A 81 25.31 -14.65 -3.77
N LYS A 82 26.30 -14.28 -2.94
CA LYS A 82 27.75 -14.49 -3.21
C LYS A 82 28.11 -15.91 -3.64
N ARG A 83 27.48 -16.94 -3.05
CA ARG A 83 27.76 -18.37 -3.34
C ARG A 83 27.12 -18.88 -4.65
N VAL A 84 26.18 -18.16 -5.24
CA VAL A 84 25.50 -18.53 -6.50
C VAL A 84 26.29 -18.08 -7.74
N VAL A 85 27.23 -17.15 -7.58
CA VAL A 85 28.11 -16.64 -8.66
C VAL A 85 28.76 -17.77 -9.46
N VAL A 86 29.26 -18.81 -8.77
CA VAL A 86 29.92 -19.97 -9.39
C VAL A 86 28.93 -20.82 -10.22
N GLU A 87 27.68 -20.93 -9.78
CA GLU A 87 26.63 -21.63 -10.54
C GLU A 87 26.34 -20.90 -11.85
N PHE A 88 26.20 -19.56 -11.83
CA PHE A 88 26.00 -18.78 -13.06
C PHE A 88 27.14 -18.96 -14.07
N VAL A 89 28.40 -18.91 -13.63
CA VAL A 89 29.57 -19.12 -14.51
C VAL A 89 29.57 -20.53 -15.10
N SER A 90 29.32 -21.55 -14.27
CA SER A 90 29.27 -22.96 -14.71
C SER A 90 28.11 -23.23 -15.69
N GLN A 91 26.91 -22.72 -15.40
CA GLN A 91 25.73 -22.92 -16.23
C GLN A 91 25.85 -22.18 -17.58
N ALA A 92 26.39 -20.96 -17.59
CA ALA A 92 26.64 -20.20 -18.83
C ALA A 92 27.53 -20.98 -19.79
N LYS A 93 28.66 -21.54 -19.31
CA LYS A 93 29.56 -22.32 -20.16
C LYS A 93 28.97 -23.68 -20.55
N LYS A 94 28.31 -24.38 -19.63
CA LYS A 94 27.79 -25.74 -19.87
C LYS A 94 26.57 -25.78 -20.80
N HIS A 95 25.66 -24.81 -20.69
CA HIS A 95 24.36 -24.86 -21.38
C HIS A 95 24.24 -23.87 -22.54
N LEU A 96 25.01 -22.78 -22.54
CA LEU A 96 24.94 -21.70 -23.55
C LEU A 96 26.26 -21.46 -24.29
N ASP A 97 27.31 -22.24 -23.99
CA ASP A 97 28.72 -22.05 -24.42
C ASP A 97 29.23 -20.60 -24.26
N MET A 98 28.77 -19.93 -23.21
CA MET A 98 28.96 -18.50 -22.98
C MET A 98 29.90 -18.24 -21.81
N GLU A 99 30.79 -17.26 -21.95
CA GLU A 99 31.63 -16.77 -20.88
C GLU A 99 31.03 -15.51 -20.23
N ILE A 100 31.00 -15.50 -18.90
CA ILE A 100 30.57 -14.36 -18.09
C ILE A 100 31.64 -14.07 -17.03
N SER A 101 31.83 -12.81 -16.68
CA SER A 101 32.84 -12.40 -15.71
C SER A 101 32.21 -12.02 -14.36
N TYR A 102 32.82 -12.43 -13.26
CA TYR A 102 32.51 -11.90 -11.94
C TYR A 102 33.20 -10.54 -11.74
N VAL A 103 32.43 -9.51 -11.38
CA VAL A 103 32.90 -8.13 -11.21
C VAL A 103 32.64 -7.61 -9.79
N ARG A 104 33.60 -6.88 -9.23
CA ARG A 104 33.60 -6.41 -7.84
C ARG A 104 33.39 -4.91 -7.68
N ASN A 105 33.69 -4.12 -8.72
CA ASN A 105 33.69 -2.66 -8.69
C ASN A 105 33.49 -2.09 -10.11
N MET A 106 33.25 -0.78 -10.22
CA MET A 106 32.95 -0.15 -11.50
C MET A 106 34.14 -0.07 -12.48
N GLN A 107 35.38 -0.18 -12.00
CA GLN A 107 36.56 -0.23 -12.87
C GLN A 107 36.64 -1.58 -13.60
N GLU A 108 36.45 -2.69 -12.87
CA GLU A 108 36.33 -4.04 -13.44
C GLU A 108 35.18 -4.10 -14.46
N VAL A 109 34.02 -3.48 -14.17
CA VAL A 109 32.89 -3.42 -15.12
C VAL A 109 33.28 -2.74 -16.45
N LYS A 110 34.01 -1.63 -16.39
CA LYS A 110 34.41 -0.84 -17.57
C LYS A 110 35.51 -1.52 -18.39
N SER A 111 36.42 -2.26 -17.74
CA SER A 111 37.51 -3.00 -18.43
C SER A 111 37.12 -4.42 -18.86
N CYS A 112 36.01 -4.96 -18.36
CA CYS A 112 35.59 -6.33 -18.64
C CYS A 112 35.24 -6.54 -20.12
N PRO A 113 35.82 -7.54 -20.80
CA PRO A 113 35.55 -7.82 -22.22
C PRO A 113 34.18 -8.45 -22.47
N THR A 114 33.58 -9.16 -21.50
CA THR A 114 32.27 -9.80 -21.68
C THR A 114 31.13 -8.79 -21.66
N ASN A 115 30.04 -9.08 -22.37
CA ASN A 115 28.83 -8.23 -22.37
C ASN A 115 27.92 -8.55 -21.18
N ILE A 116 28.02 -9.76 -20.62
CA ILE A 116 27.27 -10.18 -19.43
C ILE A 116 28.26 -10.36 -18.28
N MET A 117 27.90 -9.80 -17.12
CA MET A 117 28.65 -9.94 -15.88
C MET A 117 27.75 -10.39 -14.74
N VAL A 118 28.37 -10.95 -13.70
CA VAL A 118 27.71 -11.35 -12.46
C VAL A 118 28.38 -10.67 -11.27
N THR A 119 27.59 -10.27 -10.27
CA THR A 119 28.07 -9.68 -9.02
C THR A 119 27.16 -10.07 -7.85
N ASN A 120 27.46 -9.61 -6.65
CA ASN A 120 26.60 -9.81 -5.48
C ASN A 120 25.93 -8.52 -4.99
N TYR A 121 24.89 -8.68 -4.16
CA TYR A 121 24.13 -7.55 -3.63
C TYR A 121 24.99 -6.54 -2.88
N GLU A 122 26.01 -6.99 -2.14
CA GLU A 122 26.91 -6.12 -1.40
C GLU A 122 27.68 -5.17 -2.32
N ARG A 123 28.16 -5.59 -3.50
CA ARG A 123 28.91 -4.71 -4.43
C ARG A 123 28.09 -3.63 -5.13
N VAL A 124 26.78 -3.81 -5.20
CA VAL A 124 25.83 -2.83 -5.77
C VAL A 124 25.31 -1.87 -4.68
N ARG A 125 25.34 -2.30 -3.42
CA ARG A 125 24.72 -1.62 -2.28
C ARG A 125 25.73 -0.85 -1.44
N ASP A 126 26.79 -1.53 -1.02
CA ASP A 126 27.77 -1.09 -0.03
C ASP A 126 29.08 -0.70 -0.71
N GLY A 127 29.23 0.57 -1.06
CA GLY A 127 30.46 1.11 -1.63
C GLY A 127 30.41 2.62 -1.84
N GLU A 128 31.58 3.25 -1.91
CA GLU A 128 31.71 4.68 -2.23
C GLU A 128 31.36 4.94 -3.70
N ASP A 129 30.79 6.12 -3.98
CA ASP A 129 30.40 6.49 -5.34
C ASP A 129 31.62 6.56 -6.27
N GLY A 130 31.49 5.99 -7.46
CA GLY A 130 32.59 5.78 -8.42
C GLY A 130 33.39 4.48 -8.21
N VAL A 131 33.31 3.85 -7.03
CA VAL A 131 33.87 2.51 -6.76
C VAL A 131 32.78 1.44 -6.83
N ARG A 132 31.63 1.70 -6.21
CA ARG A 132 30.42 0.86 -6.23
C ARG A 132 29.94 0.59 -7.65
N ILE A 133 29.37 -0.59 -7.90
CA ILE A 133 28.77 -0.91 -9.20
C ILE A 133 27.49 -0.09 -9.38
N ASP A 134 27.43 0.73 -10.42
CA ASP A 134 26.25 1.51 -10.80
C ASP A 134 25.38 0.71 -11.79
N PRO A 135 24.15 0.31 -11.42
CA PRO A 135 23.24 -0.41 -12.31
C PRO A 135 22.87 0.38 -13.57
N ASN A 136 22.87 1.71 -13.54
CA ASN A 136 22.45 2.57 -14.66
C ASN A 136 23.39 2.49 -15.87
N TYR A 137 24.59 1.90 -15.71
CA TYR A 137 25.50 1.62 -16.82
C TYR A 137 25.05 0.44 -17.71
N PHE A 138 24.14 -0.41 -17.21
CA PHE A 138 23.72 -1.63 -17.89
C PHE A 138 22.38 -1.42 -18.62
N ILE A 139 22.26 -1.95 -19.83
CA ILE A 139 20.98 -1.92 -20.58
C ILE A 139 19.93 -2.82 -19.93
N THR A 140 20.39 -3.86 -19.24
CA THR A 140 19.53 -4.83 -18.56
C THR A 140 20.15 -5.41 -17.29
N THR A 141 19.30 -5.65 -16.28
CA THR A 141 19.70 -6.24 -15.00
C THR A 141 18.77 -7.38 -14.60
N SER A 142 19.32 -8.47 -14.05
CA SER A 142 18.54 -9.54 -13.40
C SER A 142 18.94 -9.69 -11.94
N LEU A 143 17.95 -9.73 -11.04
CA LEU A 143 18.13 -10.05 -9.63
C LEU A 143 17.77 -11.52 -9.38
N ASP A 144 18.71 -12.33 -8.92
CA ASP A 144 18.48 -13.72 -8.53
C ASP A 144 18.36 -13.86 -7.01
N GLU A 145 17.41 -14.67 -6.55
CA GLU A 145 17.01 -14.89 -5.15
C GLU A 145 17.05 -13.57 -4.35
N ALA A 146 16.19 -12.63 -4.74
CA ALA A 146 16.14 -11.24 -4.25
C ALA A 146 15.64 -11.10 -2.78
N SER A 147 16.24 -11.89 -1.88
CA SER A 147 16.00 -11.91 -0.43
C SER A 147 16.26 -10.56 0.24
N VAL A 148 17.12 -9.74 -0.34
CA VAL A 148 17.38 -8.34 0.07
C VAL A 148 16.12 -7.46 -0.03
N LEU A 149 15.19 -7.76 -0.94
CA LEU A 149 13.92 -7.02 -1.09
C LEU A 149 12.83 -7.43 -0.07
N ARG A 150 13.11 -8.38 0.84
CA ARG A 150 12.15 -8.87 1.85
C ARG A 150 11.99 -7.93 3.06
N GLY A 151 12.92 -6.98 3.26
CA GLY A 151 13.07 -6.18 4.49
C GLY A 151 12.34 -4.82 4.51
N PHE A 152 11.01 -4.80 4.69
CA PHE A 152 10.23 -3.56 4.75
C PHE A 152 10.76 -2.57 5.82
N GLY A 153 11.21 -1.39 5.38
CA GLY A 153 11.60 -0.28 6.24
C GLY A 153 13.06 -0.28 6.73
N THR A 154 13.94 -1.08 6.13
CA THR A 154 15.39 -0.85 6.28
C THR A 154 15.81 0.31 5.37
N LYS A 155 16.70 1.21 5.84
CA LYS A 155 17.27 2.31 5.03
C LYS A 155 17.78 1.80 3.68
N THR A 156 18.52 0.71 3.78
CA THR A 156 19.13 -0.04 2.68
C THR A 156 18.15 -0.41 1.57
N TYR A 157 16.88 -0.72 1.87
CA TYR A 157 15.87 -1.02 0.84
C TYR A 157 15.41 0.22 0.08
N GLN A 158 15.17 1.33 0.79
CA GLN A 158 14.73 2.60 0.18
C GLN A 158 15.84 3.22 -0.69
N GLU A 159 17.10 2.98 -0.34
CA GLU A 159 18.27 3.43 -1.09
C GLU A 159 18.61 2.51 -2.28
N PHE A 160 18.24 1.22 -2.26
CA PHE A 160 18.62 0.25 -3.31
C PHE A 160 17.73 0.29 -4.56
N LEU A 161 16.41 0.40 -4.43
CA LEU A 161 15.51 0.41 -5.61
C LEU A 161 15.76 1.59 -6.58
N PRO A 162 15.97 2.85 -6.11
CA PRO A 162 16.24 3.97 -7.00
C PRO A 162 17.48 3.78 -7.91
N LEU A 163 18.46 2.97 -7.49
CA LEU A 163 19.68 2.69 -8.27
C LEU A 163 19.40 2.03 -9.63
N PHE A 164 18.26 1.33 -9.77
CA PHE A 164 17.88 0.62 -11.00
C PHE A 164 16.86 1.40 -11.86
N SER A 165 16.46 2.60 -11.43
CA SER A 165 15.36 3.36 -12.04
C SER A 165 15.53 3.60 -13.55
N ASN A 166 16.75 3.88 -14.03
CA ASN A 166 17.03 4.16 -15.44
C ASN A 166 17.41 2.92 -16.28
N VAL A 167 17.50 1.72 -15.67
CA VAL A 167 17.80 0.48 -16.40
C VAL A 167 16.62 0.13 -17.30
N LYS A 168 16.83 0.00 -18.61
CA LYS A 168 15.77 -0.21 -19.61
C LYS A 168 14.99 -1.52 -19.41
N TYR A 169 15.68 -2.62 -19.13
CA TYR A 169 15.09 -3.96 -18.99
C TYR A 169 15.45 -4.62 -17.66
N ARG A 170 14.46 -4.86 -16.81
CA ARG A 170 14.67 -5.34 -15.43
C ARG A 170 13.99 -6.67 -15.20
N PHE A 171 14.74 -7.63 -14.66
CA PHE A 171 14.24 -8.97 -14.34
C PHE A 171 14.49 -9.33 -12.89
N VAL A 172 13.59 -10.16 -12.33
CA VAL A 172 13.79 -10.78 -11.01
C VAL A 172 13.40 -12.24 -11.07
N ALA A 173 14.27 -13.10 -10.55
CA ALA A 173 14.03 -14.53 -10.42
C ALA A 173 14.17 -14.95 -8.96
N THR A 174 13.21 -15.70 -8.44
CA THR A 174 13.23 -16.22 -7.07
C THR A 174 12.47 -17.54 -7.03
N ALA A 175 12.71 -18.35 -6.00
CA ALA A 175 11.75 -19.37 -5.63
C ALA A 175 10.37 -18.73 -5.34
N THR A 176 9.30 -19.49 -5.48
CA THR A 176 7.93 -18.98 -5.35
C THR A 176 7.72 -18.29 -3.99
N PRO A 177 7.23 -17.03 -3.96
CA PRO A 177 7.11 -16.27 -2.71
C PRO A 177 6.18 -16.91 -1.67
N SER A 178 6.26 -16.43 -0.43
CA SER A 178 5.55 -17.00 0.71
C SER A 178 4.11 -16.45 0.82
N PRO A 179 3.08 -17.27 1.10
CA PRO A 179 1.66 -16.87 1.11
C PRO A 179 1.30 -15.75 2.08
N ASN A 180 2.09 -15.59 3.15
CA ASN A 180 1.87 -14.56 4.16
C ASN A 180 2.72 -13.30 3.91
N ARG A 181 3.33 -13.16 2.72
CA ARG A 181 4.26 -12.08 2.38
C ARG A 181 3.93 -11.39 1.05
N TYR A 182 2.66 -11.06 0.81
CA TYR A 182 2.23 -10.25 -0.34
C TYR A 182 3.05 -8.97 -0.58
N LYS A 183 3.66 -8.39 0.47
CA LYS A 183 4.56 -7.24 0.36
C LYS A 183 5.79 -7.51 -0.52
N GLU A 184 6.31 -8.74 -0.54
CA GLU A 184 7.44 -9.10 -1.41
C GLU A 184 7.06 -8.94 -2.88
N LEU A 185 5.84 -9.33 -3.28
CA LEU A 185 5.31 -9.12 -4.63
C LEU A 185 5.21 -7.63 -4.98
N ILE A 186 4.76 -6.80 -4.04
CA ILE A 186 4.69 -5.34 -4.20
C ILE A 186 6.09 -4.72 -4.39
N HIS A 187 7.10 -5.25 -3.71
CA HIS A 187 8.48 -4.77 -3.85
C HIS A 187 9.10 -5.22 -5.18
N TYR A 188 8.74 -6.41 -5.69
CA TYR A 188 9.08 -6.82 -7.04
C TYR A 188 8.39 -5.96 -8.11
N SER A 189 7.10 -5.61 -7.96
CA SER A 189 6.44 -4.70 -8.91
C SER A 189 7.07 -3.30 -8.94
N ALA A 190 7.54 -2.81 -7.80
CA ALA A 190 8.25 -1.54 -7.71
C ALA A 190 9.62 -1.58 -8.38
N TYR A 191 10.44 -2.63 -8.15
CA TYR A 191 11.70 -2.84 -8.87
C TYR A 191 11.52 -2.93 -10.39
N LEU A 192 10.48 -3.65 -10.84
CA LEU A 192 10.18 -3.77 -12.27
C LEU A 192 9.65 -2.45 -12.88
N GLY A 193 9.20 -1.50 -12.05
CA GLY A 193 8.58 -0.25 -12.49
C GLY A 193 7.13 -0.43 -12.96
N VAL A 194 6.43 -1.46 -12.46
CA VAL A 194 5.02 -1.74 -12.78
C VAL A 194 4.08 -0.91 -11.91
N MET A 195 4.34 -0.84 -10.60
CA MET A 195 3.55 -0.06 -9.64
C MET A 195 4.39 0.26 -8.41
N ASP A 196 4.25 1.48 -7.88
CA ASP A 196 4.92 1.89 -6.64
C ASP A 196 4.44 1.06 -5.43
N SER A 197 5.34 0.88 -4.46
CA SER A 197 5.06 0.13 -3.24
C SER A 197 4.00 0.78 -2.35
N GLY A 198 3.91 2.11 -2.31
CA GLY A 198 2.86 2.84 -1.60
C GLY A 198 1.49 2.65 -2.27
N GLN A 199 1.42 2.85 -3.58
CA GLN A 199 0.20 2.67 -4.39
C GLN A 199 -0.37 1.25 -4.27
N ALA A 200 0.45 0.21 -4.47
CA ALA A 200 0.01 -1.18 -4.37
C ALA A 200 -0.46 -1.55 -2.96
N LEU A 201 0.13 -0.93 -1.92
CA LEU A 201 -0.32 -1.11 -0.54
C LEU A 201 -1.72 -0.52 -0.32
N THR A 202 -2.01 0.69 -0.79
CA THR A 202 -3.35 1.31 -0.65
C THR A 202 -4.40 0.54 -1.43
N ARG A 203 -4.09 0.14 -2.67
CA ARG A 203 -5.03 -0.54 -3.58
C ARG A 203 -5.52 -1.89 -3.05
N PHE A 204 -4.62 -2.69 -2.48
CA PHE A 204 -4.88 -4.10 -2.21
C PHE A 204 -4.93 -4.45 -0.71
N PHE A 205 -4.38 -3.62 0.20
CA PHE A 205 -4.20 -3.96 1.61
C PHE A 205 -4.87 -2.99 2.58
N LYS A 206 -5.62 -3.53 3.53
CA LYS A 206 -6.16 -2.78 4.66
C LYS A 206 -5.07 -2.53 5.69
N ARG A 207 -4.85 -1.26 6.06
CA ARG A 207 -4.03 -0.88 7.23
C ARG A 207 -4.75 -1.28 8.52
N ASP A 208 -4.15 -2.16 9.31
CA ASP A 208 -4.58 -2.46 10.68
C ASP A 208 -4.16 -1.31 11.61
N SER A 209 -5.13 -0.62 12.20
CA SER A 209 -4.91 0.51 13.12
C SER A 209 -4.41 0.08 14.51
N THR A 210 -4.45 -1.22 14.84
CA THR A 210 -4.05 -1.74 16.16
C THR A 210 -2.62 -2.28 16.19
N LYS A 211 -2.08 -2.70 15.05
CA LYS A 211 -0.71 -3.23 14.93
C LYS A 211 -0.01 -2.69 13.69
N ALA A 212 0.78 -1.63 13.88
CA ALA A 212 1.69 -1.14 12.85
C ALA A 212 2.54 -2.30 12.30
N LYS A 213 2.53 -2.47 10.96
CA LYS A 213 3.11 -3.55 10.12
C LYS A 213 2.18 -4.72 9.75
N ASN A 214 1.02 -4.93 10.40
CA ASN A 214 0.09 -5.98 9.97
C ASN A 214 -0.82 -5.44 8.84
N LEU A 215 -0.72 -6.01 7.64
CA LEU A 215 -1.44 -5.58 6.44
C LEU A 215 -2.14 -6.79 5.85
N ALA A 216 -3.47 -6.73 5.76
CA ALA A 216 -4.30 -7.82 5.25
C ALA A 216 -4.83 -7.48 3.86
N LEU A 217 -4.74 -8.42 2.91
CA LEU A 217 -5.33 -8.29 1.59
C LEU A 217 -6.86 -8.15 1.74
N TYR A 218 -7.49 -7.23 1.01
CA TYR A 218 -8.95 -7.12 0.99
C TYR A 218 -9.57 -8.41 0.40
N PRO A 219 -10.46 -9.13 1.10
CA PRO A 219 -10.97 -10.43 0.62
C PRO A 219 -11.69 -10.36 -0.75
N ASN A 220 -12.38 -9.26 -1.03
CA ASN A 220 -13.04 -8.99 -2.30
C ASN A 220 -12.09 -8.50 -3.42
N LYS A 221 -10.80 -8.28 -3.11
CA LYS A 221 -9.76 -7.85 -4.06
C LYS A 221 -8.72 -8.94 -4.36
N GLU A 222 -8.82 -10.13 -3.74
CA GLU A 222 -7.83 -11.19 -3.95
C GLU A 222 -7.68 -11.58 -5.43
N HIS A 223 -8.80 -11.75 -6.15
CA HIS A 223 -8.78 -12.11 -7.57
C HIS A 223 -8.20 -10.97 -8.46
N GLU A 224 -8.53 -9.72 -8.16
CA GLU A 224 -7.96 -8.55 -8.84
C GLU A 224 -6.44 -8.45 -8.62
N PHE A 225 -5.98 -8.66 -7.37
CA PHE A 225 -4.56 -8.68 -7.03
C PHE A 225 -3.81 -9.73 -7.85
N TRP A 226 -4.31 -10.97 -7.88
CA TRP A 226 -3.64 -12.03 -8.63
C TRP A 226 -3.69 -11.83 -10.15
N THR A 227 -4.79 -11.28 -10.69
CA THR A 227 -4.87 -10.91 -12.12
C THR A 227 -3.90 -9.78 -12.46
N TRP A 228 -3.70 -8.81 -11.56
CA TRP A 228 -2.67 -7.78 -11.75
C TRP A 228 -1.25 -8.37 -11.68
N VAL A 229 -0.96 -9.22 -10.70
CA VAL A 229 0.35 -9.89 -10.57
C VAL A 229 0.68 -10.72 -11.82
N SER A 230 -0.29 -11.44 -12.41
CA SER A 230 -0.05 -12.24 -13.62
C SER A 230 0.31 -11.43 -14.87
N THR A 231 0.10 -10.10 -14.89
CA THR A 231 0.53 -9.24 -16.01
C THR A 231 2.06 -9.09 -16.09
N TRP A 232 2.77 -9.29 -14.97
CA TRP A 232 4.21 -9.03 -14.86
C TRP A 232 5.02 -10.17 -14.23
N ALA A 233 4.37 -11.12 -13.54
CA ALA A 233 5.01 -12.28 -12.94
C ALA A 233 4.50 -13.59 -13.54
N LEU A 234 5.44 -14.42 -13.95
CA LEU A 234 5.19 -15.81 -14.35
C LEU A 234 5.49 -16.74 -13.17
N PHE A 235 4.53 -17.62 -12.85
CA PHE A 235 4.69 -18.69 -11.86
C PHE A 235 4.80 -20.04 -12.56
N LEU A 236 5.91 -20.76 -12.38
CA LEU A 236 6.10 -22.10 -12.96
C LEU A 236 6.43 -23.12 -11.87
N THR A 237 5.56 -24.11 -11.70
CA THR A 237 5.82 -25.26 -10.83
C THR A 237 6.36 -26.45 -11.61
N LYS A 238 5.83 -26.65 -12.82
CA LYS A 238 6.15 -27.75 -13.74
C LYS A 238 5.96 -27.32 -15.21
N PRO A 239 6.50 -28.06 -16.20
CA PRO A 239 6.24 -27.80 -17.62
C PRO A 239 4.76 -27.81 -18.02
N SER A 240 3.92 -28.62 -17.36
CA SER A 240 2.48 -28.72 -17.63
C SER A 240 1.69 -27.45 -17.31
N ASP A 241 2.27 -26.52 -16.54
CA ASP A 241 1.67 -25.19 -16.30
C ASP A 241 1.64 -24.34 -17.59
N LEU A 242 2.50 -24.68 -18.56
CA LEU A 242 2.52 -24.12 -19.91
C LEU A 242 2.01 -25.11 -20.98
N GLY A 243 1.41 -26.24 -20.57
CA GLY A 243 0.89 -27.27 -21.48
C GLY A 243 1.93 -28.27 -22.01
N TYR A 244 3.16 -28.27 -21.49
CA TYR A 244 4.20 -29.23 -21.87
C TYR A 244 4.16 -30.52 -21.01
N PRO A 245 4.67 -31.67 -21.48
CA PRO A 245 4.75 -32.87 -20.66
C PRO A 245 5.72 -32.71 -19.47
N ASP A 246 5.32 -33.21 -18.29
CA ASP A 246 6.13 -33.20 -17.06
C ASP A 246 7.26 -34.26 -17.03
N VAL A 247 7.68 -34.78 -18.20
CA VAL A 247 8.67 -35.86 -18.31
C VAL A 247 10.03 -35.39 -17.77
N GLY A 248 10.49 -36.03 -16.70
CA GLY A 248 11.70 -35.63 -15.95
C GLY A 248 11.47 -34.58 -14.86
N TYR A 249 10.22 -34.12 -14.68
CA TYR A 249 9.79 -33.09 -13.73
C TYR A 249 8.75 -33.62 -12.72
N GLU A 250 8.89 -34.88 -12.34
CA GLU A 250 8.23 -35.45 -11.18
C GLU A 250 9.10 -35.21 -9.94
N LEU A 251 8.51 -34.68 -8.87
CA LEU A 251 9.17 -34.62 -7.57
C LEU A 251 9.16 -36.02 -6.94
N PRO A 252 10.24 -36.44 -6.28
CA PRO A 252 10.23 -37.69 -5.53
C PRO A 252 9.23 -37.60 -4.37
N GLU A 253 8.79 -38.75 -3.88
CA GLU A 253 8.00 -38.85 -2.64
C GLU A 253 8.74 -38.16 -1.49
N LEU A 254 8.07 -37.24 -0.79
CA LEU A 254 8.58 -36.58 0.41
C LEU A 254 7.95 -37.22 1.64
N ARG A 255 8.75 -37.91 2.45
CA ARG A 255 8.35 -38.54 3.69
C ARG A 255 8.75 -37.64 4.86
N VAL A 256 7.76 -37.13 5.58
CA VAL A 256 7.97 -36.25 6.73
C VAL A 256 7.77 -37.06 8.00
N HIS A 257 8.80 -37.11 8.84
CA HIS A 257 8.83 -37.87 10.09
C HIS A 257 8.87 -36.90 11.29
N GLU A 258 7.92 -37.02 12.22
CA GLU A 258 7.94 -36.31 13.50
C GLU A 258 8.78 -37.10 14.52
N GLU A 259 9.87 -36.51 14.99
CA GLU A 259 10.81 -37.13 15.93
C GLU A 259 10.79 -36.37 17.26
N ILE A 260 9.70 -36.60 18.00
CA ILE A 260 9.42 -35.92 19.27
C ILE A 260 10.32 -36.48 20.38
N VAL A 261 10.86 -35.57 21.18
CA VAL A 261 11.69 -35.86 22.35
C VAL A 261 10.99 -35.39 23.63
N ASN A 262 10.72 -36.32 24.54
CA ASN A 262 10.08 -36.03 25.82
C ASN A 262 11.03 -35.26 26.75
N ILE A 263 10.49 -34.28 27.47
CA ILE A 263 11.23 -33.44 28.44
C ILE A 263 10.90 -33.93 29.85
N ASP A 264 11.89 -33.96 30.75
CA ASP A 264 11.60 -34.14 32.18
C ASP A 264 10.98 -32.85 32.78
N ASN A 265 9.65 -32.88 32.91
CA ASN A 265 8.85 -31.81 33.49
C ASN A 265 9.07 -31.61 35.00
N SER A 266 9.83 -32.48 35.69
CA SER A 266 10.17 -32.33 37.12
C SER A 266 10.90 -31.02 37.46
N THR A 267 11.50 -30.37 36.44
CA THR A 267 12.27 -29.13 36.55
C THR A 267 11.49 -27.87 36.21
N ALA A 268 10.17 -27.96 36.00
CA ALA A 268 9.33 -26.80 35.69
C ALA A 268 9.27 -25.83 36.90
N GLY A 269 9.76 -24.60 36.69
CA GLY A 269 9.86 -23.59 37.74
C GLY A 269 8.52 -23.09 38.28
N LYS A 270 8.59 -22.29 39.36
CA LYS A 270 7.43 -21.61 39.94
C LYS A 270 7.05 -20.36 39.15
N GLU A 271 5.75 -20.10 39.04
CA GLU A 271 5.16 -18.81 38.68
C GLU A 271 5.55 -17.72 39.69
N ARG A 272 5.31 -16.44 39.32
CA ARG A 272 5.62 -15.28 40.19
C ARG A 272 4.83 -15.25 41.51
N ASP A 273 3.74 -16.00 41.60
CA ASP A 273 2.91 -16.20 42.79
C ASP A 273 3.29 -17.45 43.61
N GLY A 274 4.27 -18.22 43.15
CA GLY A 274 4.76 -19.44 43.80
C GLY A 274 4.11 -20.74 43.33
N GLN A 275 3.16 -20.71 42.39
CA GLN A 275 2.51 -21.91 41.86
C GLN A 275 3.47 -22.71 40.96
N PHE A 276 3.55 -24.04 41.14
CA PHE A 276 4.39 -24.90 40.30
C PHE A 276 3.72 -25.14 38.94
N LYS A 277 4.48 -24.99 37.84
CA LYS A 277 3.97 -25.26 36.49
C LYS A 277 3.80 -26.76 36.24
N MET A 278 2.60 -27.18 35.87
CA MET A 278 2.27 -28.59 35.60
C MET A 278 2.82 -29.09 34.25
N PHE A 279 3.08 -28.17 33.32
CA PHE A 279 3.75 -28.40 32.03
C PHE A 279 4.65 -27.20 31.73
N ARG A 280 5.80 -27.41 31.07
CA ARG A 280 6.55 -26.31 30.45
C ARG A 280 5.74 -25.75 29.28
N THR A 281 5.02 -24.65 29.50
CA THR A 281 4.27 -23.96 28.44
C THR A 281 5.23 -23.42 27.38
N ALA A 282 4.96 -23.69 26.10
CA ALA A 282 5.70 -23.10 24.99
C ALA A 282 5.80 -21.58 25.17
N ALA A 283 7.01 -21.09 25.40
CA ALA A 283 7.15 -19.76 25.97
C ALA A 283 6.83 -18.67 24.93
N LEU A 284 5.94 -17.73 25.30
CA LEU A 284 5.42 -16.66 24.45
C LEU A 284 6.46 -15.61 24.01
N GLY A 285 7.75 -15.81 24.32
CA GLY A 285 8.84 -14.88 24.05
C GLY A 285 10.07 -15.55 23.41
N LEU A 286 10.68 -14.84 22.45
CA LEU A 286 11.89 -15.27 21.72
C LEU A 286 13.07 -15.66 22.63
N GLN A 287 13.23 -15.01 23.80
CA GLN A 287 14.33 -15.28 24.73
C GLN A 287 14.14 -16.59 25.50
N ASP A 288 12.91 -16.90 25.90
CA ASP A 288 12.59 -18.10 26.65
C ASP A 288 12.66 -19.36 25.76
N ALA A 289 12.15 -19.28 24.53
CA ALA A 289 12.31 -20.33 23.53
C ALA A 289 13.79 -20.64 23.22
N ALA A 290 14.64 -19.61 23.15
CA ALA A 290 16.09 -19.76 22.97
C ALA A 290 16.83 -20.29 24.22
N LYS A 291 16.22 -20.22 25.41
CA LYS A 291 16.72 -20.88 26.62
C LYS A 291 16.33 -22.36 26.62
N GLU A 292 15.06 -22.65 26.39
CA GLU A 292 14.52 -24.02 26.37
C GLU A 292 15.19 -24.92 25.32
N ARG A 293 15.54 -24.37 24.15
CA ARG A 293 16.36 -25.08 23.14
C ARG A 293 17.72 -25.51 23.61
N ARG A 294 18.37 -24.73 24.49
CA ARG A 294 19.68 -25.06 25.06
C ARG A 294 19.54 -26.12 26.14
N ASP A 295 18.54 -26.00 27.01
CA ASP A 295 18.24 -27.00 28.05
C ASP A 295 17.99 -28.40 27.44
N ASN A 296 17.25 -28.46 26.33
CA ASN A 296 16.85 -29.72 25.68
C ASN A 296 17.82 -30.21 24.58
N MET A 297 18.93 -29.50 24.35
CA MET A 297 19.83 -29.71 23.20
C MET A 297 20.44 -31.12 23.16
N HIS A 298 20.95 -31.62 24.29
CA HIS A 298 21.59 -32.93 24.35
C HIS A 298 20.62 -34.08 24.03
N THR A 299 19.38 -33.99 24.51
CA THR A 299 18.35 -35.02 24.23
C THR A 299 17.91 -34.99 22.77
N LYS A 300 17.80 -33.81 22.15
CA LYS A 300 17.59 -33.69 20.69
C LYS A 300 18.74 -34.32 19.91
N ILE A 301 20.00 -34.04 20.25
CA ILE A 301 21.18 -34.60 19.57
C ILE A 301 21.29 -36.12 19.77
N ALA A 302 20.90 -36.65 20.94
CA ALA A 302 20.80 -38.10 21.14
C ALA A 302 19.79 -38.75 20.18
N ARG A 303 18.63 -38.11 19.93
CA ARG A 303 17.69 -38.58 18.89
C ARG A 303 18.24 -38.44 17.47
N VAL A 304 19.00 -37.37 17.16
CA VAL A 304 19.73 -37.27 15.87
C VAL A 304 20.68 -38.45 15.67
N LEU A 305 21.46 -38.81 16.70
CA LEU A 305 22.33 -39.99 16.66
C LEU A 305 21.54 -41.29 16.51
N GLU A 306 20.43 -41.45 17.22
CA GLU A 306 19.55 -42.62 17.09
C GLU A 306 19.08 -42.79 15.63
N ILE A 307 18.60 -41.71 14.99
CA ILE A 307 18.14 -41.71 13.60
C ILE A 307 19.27 -42.10 12.64
N ILE A 308 20.44 -41.47 12.72
CA ILE A 308 21.56 -41.74 11.82
C ILE A 308 22.08 -43.18 11.96
N ASN A 309 22.04 -43.74 13.18
CA ASN A 309 22.49 -45.10 13.45
C ASN A 309 21.43 -46.19 13.22
N ARG A 310 20.22 -45.86 12.73
CA ARG A 310 19.23 -46.89 12.37
C ARG A 310 19.78 -47.78 11.24
N PRO A 311 19.51 -49.10 11.23
CA PRO A 311 20.09 -50.03 10.25
C PRO A 311 19.85 -49.62 8.78
N GLU A 312 18.70 -49.03 8.50
CA GLU A 312 18.28 -48.51 7.18
C GLU A 312 18.94 -47.19 6.76
N ASN A 313 19.75 -46.57 7.62
CA ASN A 313 20.39 -45.25 7.41
C ASN A 313 21.93 -45.33 7.37
N LYS A 314 22.51 -46.50 7.65
CA LYS A 314 23.96 -46.72 7.85
C LYS A 314 24.85 -46.22 6.70
N ASP A 315 24.38 -46.36 5.47
CA ASP A 315 25.15 -46.04 4.26
C ASP A 315 24.74 -44.74 3.56
N ASP A 316 23.78 -44.01 4.14
CA ASP A 316 23.25 -42.79 3.57
C ASP A 316 23.99 -41.52 4.01
N HIS A 317 23.92 -40.51 3.15
CA HIS A 317 24.40 -39.16 3.43
C HIS A 317 23.28 -38.33 4.05
N PHE A 318 23.58 -37.63 5.15
CA PHE A 318 22.63 -36.76 5.86
C PHE A 318 23.03 -35.29 5.81
N LEU A 319 22.02 -34.46 5.53
CA LEU A 319 22.11 -33.01 5.65
C LEU A 319 21.40 -32.57 6.95
N ILE A 320 22.16 -31.97 7.88
CA ILE A 320 21.71 -31.69 9.25
C ILE A 320 21.57 -30.18 9.45
N TRP A 321 20.32 -29.72 9.49
CA TRP A 321 19.99 -28.31 9.59
C TRP A 321 19.88 -27.86 11.05
N HIS A 322 20.86 -27.06 11.50
CA HIS A 322 20.90 -26.50 12.84
C HIS A 322 20.57 -25.01 12.86
N ASP A 323 20.05 -24.51 13.99
CA ASP A 323 19.72 -23.09 14.16
C ASP A 323 20.78 -22.37 15.00
N LEU A 324 21.28 -23.00 16.06
CA LEU A 324 22.25 -22.41 17.01
C LEU A 324 23.70 -22.85 16.71
N GLU A 325 24.68 -22.04 17.11
CA GLU A 325 26.11 -22.42 17.02
C GLU A 325 26.49 -23.52 18.01
N ASP A 326 25.83 -23.59 19.16
CA ASP A 326 26.11 -24.65 20.14
C ASP A 326 25.55 -26.00 19.70
N GLU A 327 24.40 -26.01 19.00
CA GLU A 327 23.87 -27.19 18.31
C GLU A 327 24.90 -27.72 17.29
N ARG A 328 25.52 -26.84 16.49
CA ARG A 328 26.57 -27.20 15.53
C ARG A 328 27.76 -27.88 16.19
N LYS A 329 28.30 -27.29 17.26
CA LYS A 329 29.48 -27.81 17.98
C LYS A 329 29.21 -29.19 18.54
N GLU A 330 28.07 -29.36 19.22
CA GLU A 330 27.72 -30.66 19.80
C GLU A 330 27.37 -31.70 18.71
N LEU A 331 26.76 -31.32 17.59
CA LEU A 331 26.58 -32.22 16.43
C LEU A 331 27.91 -32.72 15.86
N CYS A 332 28.88 -31.84 15.59
CA CYS A 332 30.20 -32.22 15.07
C CYS A 332 31.04 -33.04 16.06
N LYS A 333 30.77 -32.91 17.37
CA LYS A 333 31.41 -33.68 18.43
C LYS A 333 30.74 -35.04 18.66
N ALA A 334 29.44 -35.13 18.42
CA ALA A 334 28.64 -36.33 18.63
C ALA A 334 28.68 -37.29 17.42
N ILE A 335 28.73 -36.75 16.20
CA ILE A 335 28.66 -37.52 14.95
C ILE A 335 30.05 -37.60 14.34
N ASP A 336 30.66 -38.78 14.35
CA ASP A 336 31.96 -39.01 13.74
C ASP A 336 31.94 -38.73 12.22
N GLY A 337 32.99 -38.11 11.71
CA GLY A 337 33.10 -37.68 10.32
C GLY A 337 32.19 -36.50 9.92
N CYS A 338 31.43 -35.87 10.84
CA CYS A 338 30.60 -34.72 10.52
C CYS A 338 31.41 -33.42 10.38
N LYS A 339 31.32 -32.76 9.22
CA LYS A 339 31.83 -31.40 9.01
C LYS A 339 30.68 -30.39 8.99
N ALA A 340 30.96 -29.12 9.27
CA ALA A 340 29.97 -28.07 9.27
C ALA A 340 30.40 -26.81 8.51
N VAL A 341 29.41 -26.05 8.03
CA VAL A 341 29.59 -24.73 7.41
C VAL A 341 28.87 -23.66 8.21
N TYR A 342 29.59 -22.61 8.62
CA TYR A 342 29.10 -21.57 9.54
C TYR A 342 29.68 -20.18 9.25
N GLY A 343 28.98 -19.13 9.68
CA GLY A 343 29.15 -17.77 9.14
C GLY A 343 30.47 -17.05 9.45
N SER A 344 31.28 -17.55 10.37
CA SER A 344 32.61 -16.99 10.70
C SER A 344 33.77 -17.89 10.24
N GLN A 345 33.49 -18.89 9.41
CA GLN A 345 34.49 -19.75 8.77
C GLN A 345 35.13 -19.02 7.58
N ASP A 346 36.34 -19.42 7.20
CA ASP A 346 36.92 -18.95 5.94
C ASP A 346 36.11 -19.47 4.74
N ASP A 347 35.94 -18.63 3.70
CA ASP A 347 35.12 -19.00 2.54
C ASP A 347 35.72 -20.16 1.74
N ALA A 348 37.06 -20.25 1.61
CA ALA A 348 37.70 -21.33 0.87
C ALA A 348 37.62 -22.66 1.64
N GLU A 349 37.70 -22.62 2.97
CA GLU A 349 37.46 -23.79 3.83
C GLU A 349 36.01 -24.29 3.69
N ALA A 350 35.04 -23.36 3.73
CA ALA A 350 33.62 -23.68 3.56
C ALA A 350 33.31 -24.30 2.19
N ASP A 351 33.90 -23.76 1.11
CA ASP A 351 33.68 -24.25 -0.25
C ASP A 351 34.27 -25.68 -0.44
N VAL A 352 35.42 -26.00 0.17
CA VAL A 352 35.96 -27.38 0.20
C VAL A 352 35.02 -28.35 0.90
N VAL A 353 34.41 -27.96 2.02
CA VAL A 353 33.43 -28.81 2.75
C VAL A 353 32.16 -29.02 1.92
N ILE A 354 31.70 -27.99 1.22
CA ILE A 354 30.53 -28.06 0.32
C ILE A 354 30.80 -29.01 -0.86
N ASP A 355 31.98 -28.94 -1.47
CA ASP A 355 32.36 -29.83 -2.59
C ASP A 355 32.64 -31.27 -2.14
N ASP A 356 33.20 -31.49 -0.94
CA ASP A 356 33.29 -32.82 -0.34
C ASP A 356 31.93 -33.50 -0.17
N PHE A 357 30.89 -32.74 0.22
CA PHE A 357 29.53 -33.27 0.33
C PHE A 357 28.87 -33.50 -1.03
N LYS A 358 28.99 -32.54 -1.96
CA LYS A 358 28.42 -32.62 -3.32
C LYS A 358 28.94 -33.81 -4.11
N GLU A 359 30.21 -34.15 -3.95
CA GLU A 359 30.87 -35.29 -4.62
C GLU A 359 30.80 -36.59 -3.78
N GLY A 360 30.00 -36.61 -2.71
CA GLY A 360 29.75 -37.79 -1.88
C GLY A 360 30.91 -38.25 -0.99
N ARG A 361 32.02 -37.50 -0.91
CA ARG A 361 33.19 -37.80 -0.05
C ARG A 361 32.92 -37.61 1.44
N LEU A 362 31.97 -36.74 1.79
CA LEU A 362 31.52 -36.48 3.15
C LEU A 362 30.10 -37.05 3.35
N LYS A 363 29.91 -37.96 4.32
CA LYS A 363 28.58 -38.51 4.65
C LYS A 363 27.67 -37.52 5.39
N TYR A 364 28.21 -36.70 6.30
CA TYR A 364 27.41 -35.85 7.19
C TYR A 364 27.83 -34.38 7.09
N LEU A 365 26.89 -33.53 6.69
CA LEU A 365 27.08 -32.08 6.60
C LEU A 365 26.09 -31.36 7.53
N ALA A 366 26.62 -30.62 8.51
CA ALA A 366 25.83 -29.73 9.35
C ALA A 366 25.88 -28.28 8.85
N ALA A 367 24.73 -27.62 8.71
CA ALA A 367 24.68 -26.24 8.24
C ALA A 367 23.46 -25.47 8.73
N LYS A 368 23.50 -24.13 8.60
CA LYS A 368 22.34 -23.26 8.79
C LYS A 368 21.50 -23.15 7.51
N PRO A 369 20.15 -23.25 7.59
CA PRO A 369 19.26 -23.00 6.44
C PRO A 369 19.53 -21.67 5.74
N GLU A 370 19.74 -20.60 6.51
CA GLU A 370 20.05 -19.25 6.01
C GLU A 370 21.38 -19.15 5.23
N MET A 371 22.27 -20.16 5.32
CA MET A 371 23.57 -20.14 4.66
C MET A 371 23.64 -21.02 3.41
N LEU A 372 23.14 -22.27 3.49
CA LEU A 372 23.21 -23.23 2.38
C LEU A 372 21.84 -23.58 1.76
N GLY A 373 20.76 -22.92 2.18
CA GLY A 373 19.42 -23.09 1.60
C GLY A 373 19.25 -22.43 0.22
N GLU A 374 20.10 -21.47 -0.14
CA GLU A 374 20.07 -20.78 -1.44
C GLU A 374 21.19 -21.30 -2.38
N GLY A 375 20.92 -21.32 -3.69
CA GLY A 375 21.89 -21.67 -4.75
C GLY A 375 22.31 -23.14 -4.89
N LEU A 376 22.67 -23.84 -3.82
CA LEU A 376 23.41 -25.11 -3.93
C LEU A 376 22.58 -26.31 -4.39
N ASN A 377 23.22 -27.39 -4.83
CA ASN A 377 22.55 -28.65 -5.20
C ASN A 377 23.20 -29.84 -4.51
N PHE A 378 22.44 -30.54 -3.66
CA PHE A 378 22.93 -31.66 -2.85
C PHE A 378 22.26 -33.00 -3.19
N GLN A 379 21.36 -33.03 -4.19
CA GLN A 379 20.52 -34.20 -4.47
C GLN A 379 21.27 -35.47 -4.92
N TYR A 380 22.48 -35.33 -5.48
CA TYR A 380 23.14 -36.43 -6.19
C TYR A 380 23.60 -37.58 -5.28
N HIS A 381 23.99 -37.25 -4.05
CA HIS A 381 24.46 -38.20 -3.04
C HIS A 381 23.62 -38.17 -1.76
N CYS A 382 22.80 -37.14 -1.53
CA CYS A 382 21.97 -37.00 -0.34
C CYS A 382 20.47 -36.97 -0.69
N HIS A 383 19.70 -37.80 0.02
CA HIS A 383 18.24 -37.83 -0.04
C HIS A 383 17.59 -37.83 1.37
N LYS A 384 18.38 -37.68 2.44
CA LYS A 384 17.89 -37.65 3.83
C LYS A 384 18.33 -36.38 4.55
N ALA A 385 17.40 -35.73 5.24
CA ALA A 385 17.70 -34.52 6.01
C ALA A 385 17.09 -34.57 7.42
N ILE A 386 17.82 -34.01 8.37
CA ILE A 386 17.37 -33.80 9.75
C ILE A 386 17.29 -32.31 10.00
N MET A 387 16.19 -31.84 10.61
CA MET A 387 15.94 -30.41 10.81
C MET A 387 15.29 -30.16 12.17
N PHE A 388 15.86 -29.24 12.95
CA PHE A 388 15.16 -28.72 14.13
C PHE A 388 14.06 -27.76 13.70
N VAL A 389 12.91 -27.75 14.37
CA VAL A 389 11.78 -26.85 14.05
C VAL A 389 12.08 -25.41 14.47
N ASP A 390 11.52 -24.38 13.81
CA ASP A 390 11.42 -23.00 14.34
C ASP A 390 10.36 -22.20 13.55
N TYR A 391 10.26 -20.88 13.82
CA TYR A 391 9.30 -20.02 13.12
C TYR A 391 9.76 -19.54 11.71
N ARG A 392 11.01 -19.79 11.29
CA ARG A 392 11.62 -19.36 10.01
C ARG A 392 11.27 -20.34 8.87
N PHE A 393 10.01 -20.27 8.43
CA PHE A 393 9.48 -21.16 7.39
C PHE A 393 10.24 -21.09 6.05
N ASN A 394 10.52 -19.88 5.53
CA ASN A 394 11.07 -19.72 4.18
C ASN A 394 12.45 -20.37 4.02
N ASP A 395 13.37 -20.10 4.95
CA ASP A 395 14.76 -20.51 4.87
C ASP A 395 14.86 -22.05 4.98
N LYS A 396 14.01 -22.64 5.83
CA LYS A 396 13.86 -24.10 5.98
C LYS A 396 13.21 -24.76 4.76
N PHE A 397 12.23 -24.12 4.12
CA PHE A 397 11.63 -24.61 2.88
C PHE A 397 12.64 -24.59 1.71
N GLN A 398 13.42 -23.50 1.55
CA GLN A 398 14.53 -23.41 0.58
C GLN A 398 15.61 -24.49 0.83
N ALA A 399 15.90 -24.77 2.10
CA ALA A 399 16.85 -25.79 2.55
C ALA A 399 16.40 -27.23 2.24
N ILE A 400 15.13 -27.57 2.43
CA ILE A 400 14.56 -28.88 2.05
C ILE A 400 14.68 -29.10 0.53
N ALA A 401 14.42 -28.05 -0.26
CA ALA A 401 14.54 -28.09 -1.71
C ALA A 401 15.97 -28.24 -2.26
N ARG A 402 17.01 -28.28 -1.40
CA ARG A 402 18.38 -28.64 -1.82
C ARG A 402 18.49 -30.12 -2.22
N ILE A 403 17.66 -30.98 -1.62
CA ILE A 403 17.59 -32.43 -1.87
C ILE A 403 16.23 -32.88 -2.43
N HIS A 404 15.13 -32.19 -2.09
CA HIS A 404 13.79 -32.42 -2.63
C HIS A 404 13.57 -31.59 -3.89
N ARG A 405 13.99 -32.11 -5.05
CA ARG A 405 13.89 -31.43 -6.36
C ARG A 405 13.90 -32.45 -7.51
N PHE A 406 13.67 -31.97 -8.73
CA PHE A 406 13.64 -32.81 -9.94
C PHE A 406 14.99 -33.49 -10.23
N MET A 407 14.92 -34.72 -10.76
CA MET A 407 16.04 -35.66 -10.99
C MET A 407 16.64 -36.32 -9.73
N GLN A 408 16.07 -36.09 -8.56
CA GLN A 408 16.33 -36.93 -7.38
C GLN A 408 15.81 -38.36 -7.66
N LYS A 409 16.64 -39.38 -7.37
CA LYS A 409 16.38 -40.78 -7.72
C LYS A 409 15.71 -41.59 -6.60
N TYR A 410 15.73 -41.07 -5.38
CA TYR A 410 15.24 -41.73 -4.18
C TYR A 410 14.10 -40.91 -3.55
N PRO A 411 13.15 -41.55 -2.83
CA PRO A 411 12.28 -40.84 -1.88
C PRO A 411 13.12 -39.98 -0.94
N VAL A 412 12.63 -38.80 -0.56
CA VAL A 412 13.32 -37.91 0.37
C VAL A 412 12.72 -38.07 1.76
N ASP A 413 13.55 -38.50 2.72
CA ASP A 413 13.17 -38.58 4.13
C ASP A 413 13.60 -37.32 4.89
N LEU A 414 12.64 -36.64 5.50
CA LEU A 414 12.83 -35.41 6.27
C LEU A 414 12.38 -35.63 7.71
N TYR A 415 13.34 -35.64 8.64
CA TYR A 415 13.10 -35.84 10.07
C TYR A 415 13.06 -34.50 10.80
N PHE A 416 11.90 -34.13 11.34
CA PHE A 416 11.77 -32.97 12.22
C PHE A 416 11.99 -33.39 13.68
N VAL A 417 13.16 -33.05 14.22
CA VAL A 417 13.51 -33.34 15.61
C VAL A 417 13.15 -32.13 16.47
N TYR A 418 12.30 -32.32 17.48
CA TYR A 418 11.91 -31.26 18.40
C TYR A 418 11.46 -31.81 19.76
N ALA A 419 11.51 -30.97 20.79
CA ALA A 419 11.04 -31.35 22.12
C ALA A 419 9.51 -31.19 22.23
N GLU A 420 8.86 -31.93 23.13
CA GLU A 420 7.39 -31.89 23.30
C GLU A 420 6.82 -30.45 23.42
N SER A 421 7.50 -29.56 24.13
CA SER A 421 7.10 -28.14 24.29
C SER A 421 7.24 -27.30 23.01
N GLU A 422 7.97 -27.75 21.99
CA GLU A 422 8.09 -27.08 20.69
C GLU A 422 6.98 -27.50 19.70
N SER A 423 6.03 -28.36 20.09
CA SER A 423 4.98 -28.90 19.19
C SER A 423 4.12 -27.83 18.51
N GLU A 424 3.79 -26.72 19.20
CA GLU A 424 3.06 -25.60 18.58
C GLU A 424 3.85 -24.93 17.43
N ILE A 425 5.18 -24.95 17.50
CA ILE A 425 6.07 -24.41 16.47
C ILE A 425 5.97 -25.29 15.21
N PHE A 426 6.00 -26.62 15.38
CA PHE A 426 5.82 -27.57 14.29
C PHE A 426 4.44 -27.42 13.62
N VAL A 427 3.36 -27.37 14.40
CA VAL A 427 2.00 -27.15 13.89
C VAL A 427 1.89 -25.82 13.11
N SER A 428 2.51 -24.76 13.62
CA SER A 428 2.60 -23.45 12.95
C SER A 428 3.38 -23.52 11.63
N PHE A 429 4.47 -24.29 11.60
CA PHE A 429 5.29 -24.52 10.41
C PHE A 429 4.51 -25.28 9.32
N MET A 430 3.87 -26.41 9.67
CA MET A 430 3.07 -27.20 8.73
C MET A 430 1.83 -26.44 8.21
N LYS A 431 1.23 -25.58 9.04
CA LYS A 431 0.16 -24.67 8.60
C LYS A 431 0.64 -23.70 7.52
N LYS A 432 1.84 -23.11 7.67
CA LYS A 432 2.44 -22.23 6.65
C LYS A 432 2.78 -23.00 5.37
N TRP A 433 3.22 -24.25 5.48
CA TRP A 433 3.45 -25.12 4.32
C TRP A 433 2.17 -25.33 3.52
N LYS A 434 1.08 -25.71 4.19
CA LYS A 434 -0.21 -25.90 3.52
C LYS A 434 -0.68 -24.63 2.78
N GLN A 435 -0.59 -23.48 3.45
CA GLN A 435 -0.91 -22.18 2.83
C GLN A 435 -0.04 -21.86 1.60
N HIS A 436 1.22 -22.29 1.59
CA HIS A 436 2.12 -22.07 0.45
C HIS A 436 1.66 -22.90 -0.75
N ASN A 437 1.37 -24.18 -0.55
CA ASN A 437 0.82 -25.05 -1.59
C ASN A 437 -0.52 -24.52 -2.14
N GLU A 438 -1.42 -24.06 -1.27
CA GLU A 438 -2.72 -23.48 -1.65
C GLU A 438 -2.56 -22.20 -2.50
N MET A 439 -1.60 -21.33 -2.17
CA MET A 439 -1.29 -20.12 -2.94
C MET A 439 -0.66 -20.45 -4.30
N VAL A 440 0.30 -21.39 -4.33
CA VAL A 440 0.96 -21.87 -5.55
C VAL A 440 -0.06 -22.46 -6.53
N ALA A 441 -1.04 -23.23 -6.05
CA ALA A 441 -2.12 -23.76 -6.86
C ALA A 441 -2.97 -22.63 -7.49
N LYS A 442 -3.46 -21.68 -6.69
CA LYS A 442 -4.24 -20.51 -7.17
C LYS A 442 -3.50 -19.73 -8.28
N MET A 443 -2.19 -19.51 -8.13
CA MET A 443 -1.38 -18.82 -9.14
C MET A 443 -1.29 -19.61 -10.45
N THR A 444 -1.13 -20.93 -10.34
CA THR A 444 -1.01 -21.85 -11.48
C THR A 444 -2.32 -21.93 -12.26
N ASP A 445 -3.45 -21.99 -11.56
CA ASP A 445 -4.79 -21.99 -12.17
C ASP A 445 -5.03 -20.70 -12.96
N ILE A 446 -4.63 -19.53 -12.43
CA ILE A 446 -4.73 -18.24 -13.13
C ILE A 446 -3.89 -18.21 -14.42
N ILE A 447 -2.73 -18.86 -14.45
CA ILE A 447 -1.92 -18.97 -15.68
C ILE A 447 -2.59 -19.91 -16.69
N ARG A 448 -3.23 -21.00 -16.25
CA ARG A 448 -3.98 -21.91 -17.13
C ARG A 448 -5.26 -21.28 -17.68
N GLU A 449 -5.94 -20.44 -16.90
CA GLU A 449 -7.16 -19.71 -17.30
C GLU A 449 -6.89 -18.55 -18.27
N ASN A 450 -5.69 -17.96 -18.25
CA ASN A 450 -5.33 -16.80 -19.07
C ASN A 450 -4.33 -17.11 -20.19
N GLY A 451 -3.47 -18.13 -20.04
CA GLY A 451 -2.36 -18.39 -20.98
C GLY A 451 -1.25 -17.33 -20.91
N LEU A 452 -0.09 -17.65 -21.50
CA LEU A 452 1.11 -16.79 -21.49
C LEU A 452 0.96 -15.50 -22.31
N PHE A 453 0.15 -15.52 -23.37
CA PHE A 453 0.15 -14.49 -24.43
C PHE A 453 -1.20 -13.78 -24.62
N ASP A 454 -2.18 -13.99 -23.74
CA ASP A 454 -3.54 -13.48 -23.97
C ASP A 454 -3.67 -11.99 -23.62
N THR A 455 -4.00 -11.21 -24.64
CA THR A 455 -4.34 -9.78 -24.56
C THR A 455 -5.63 -9.51 -23.78
N ASN A 456 -6.41 -10.53 -23.40
CA ASN A 456 -7.61 -10.36 -22.58
C ASN A 456 -7.38 -9.90 -21.14
N VAL A 457 -6.16 -9.94 -20.58
CA VAL A 457 -5.96 -9.52 -19.18
C VAL A 457 -6.29 -8.02 -18.98
N GLU A 458 -5.95 -7.17 -19.95
CA GLU A 458 -6.36 -5.75 -19.94
C GLU A 458 -7.89 -5.61 -20.04
N ASN A 459 -8.54 -6.37 -20.93
CA ASN A 459 -10.01 -6.40 -21.03
C ASN A 459 -10.70 -6.91 -19.76
N LYS A 460 -10.11 -7.89 -19.06
CA LYS A 460 -10.61 -8.41 -17.78
C LYS A 460 -10.45 -7.35 -16.69
N LEU A 461 -9.31 -6.69 -16.59
CA LEU A 461 -9.08 -5.57 -15.65
C LEU A 461 -10.02 -4.39 -15.93
N MET A 462 -10.25 -4.02 -17.20
CA MET A 462 -11.20 -2.98 -17.61
C MET A 462 -12.65 -3.28 -17.16
N ARG A 463 -13.07 -4.56 -17.11
CA ARG A 463 -14.39 -4.95 -16.57
C ARG A 463 -14.52 -4.72 -15.06
N TYR A 464 -13.42 -4.68 -14.31
CA TYR A 464 -13.43 -4.34 -12.88
C TYR A 464 -13.36 -2.83 -12.61
N MET A 465 -12.99 -2.01 -13.60
CA MET A 465 -12.89 -0.54 -13.45
C MET A 465 -14.26 0.13 -13.43
N PHE A 466 -15.11 -0.22 -14.39
CA PHE A 466 -16.47 0.28 -14.48
C PHE A 466 -17.37 -0.59 -13.60
N SER A 467 -17.56 -0.16 -12.36
CA SER A 467 -18.63 -0.68 -11.50
C SER A 467 -19.95 -0.66 -12.26
N LYS A 468 -20.77 -1.70 -12.08
CA LYS A 468 -22.11 -1.74 -12.65
C LYS A 468 -22.87 -0.49 -12.17
N ARG A 469 -23.28 0.36 -13.12
CA ARG A 469 -24.07 1.58 -12.82
C ARG A 469 -25.33 1.20 -12.06
N GLU A 470 -25.48 1.71 -10.85
CA GLU A 470 -26.71 1.61 -10.06
C GLU A 470 -27.29 3.01 -9.80
N GLU A 471 -28.61 3.12 -9.65
CA GLU A 471 -29.24 4.39 -9.28
C GLU A 471 -30.47 4.16 -8.40
N GLN A 472 -30.71 5.09 -7.48
CA GLN A 472 -31.96 5.21 -6.75
C GLN A 472 -32.58 6.57 -7.02
N LYS A 473 -33.86 6.56 -7.38
CA LYS A 473 -34.71 7.75 -7.43
C LYS A 473 -35.71 7.71 -6.27
N GLY A 474 -35.84 8.84 -5.58
CA GLY A 474 -36.96 9.16 -4.70
C GLY A 474 -37.91 10.15 -5.38
N LYS A 475 -38.80 10.77 -4.61
CA LYS A 475 -39.62 11.91 -5.07
C LYS A 475 -38.81 13.21 -5.11
N THR A 476 -37.80 13.33 -4.25
CA THR A 476 -37.04 14.55 -3.95
C THR A 476 -35.54 14.41 -4.22
N TYR A 477 -35.09 13.23 -4.65
CA TYR A 477 -33.67 12.99 -4.95
C TYR A 477 -33.44 11.94 -6.05
N HIS A 478 -32.24 11.97 -6.62
CA HIS A 478 -31.68 10.93 -7.48
C HIS A 478 -30.21 10.78 -7.10
N PHE A 479 -29.81 9.58 -6.67
CA PHE A 479 -28.42 9.29 -6.28
C PHE A 479 -27.90 8.12 -7.11
N ILE A 480 -26.80 8.34 -7.82
CA ILE A 480 -26.22 7.40 -8.80
C ILE A 480 -24.91 6.83 -8.24
N ASN A 481 -24.69 5.53 -8.38
CA ASN A 481 -23.38 4.91 -8.21
C ASN A 481 -22.74 4.68 -9.57
N ASN A 482 -21.88 5.61 -10.00
CA ASN A 482 -21.07 5.51 -11.21
C ASN A 482 -19.94 6.56 -11.23
N ASP A 483 -19.06 6.46 -12.23
CA ASP A 483 -18.13 7.49 -12.64
C ASP A 483 -18.84 8.82 -12.99
N ASN A 484 -18.37 9.91 -12.41
CA ASN A 484 -19.01 11.21 -12.51
C ASN A 484 -18.82 11.90 -13.88
N VAL A 485 -17.73 11.63 -14.59
CA VAL A 485 -17.49 12.13 -15.95
C VAL A 485 -18.48 11.49 -16.91
N LEU A 486 -18.63 10.16 -16.84
CA LEU A 486 -19.54 9.40 -17.69
C LEU A 486 -21.01 9.76 -17.44
N GLU A 487 -21.42 10.01 -16.19
CA GLU A 487 -22.77 10.50 -15.90
C GLU A 487 -22.97 11.95 -16.37
N CYS A 488 -22.03 12.86 -16.11
CA CYS A 488 -22.18 14.26 -16.51
C CYS A 488 -22.28 14.40 -18.04
N GLN A 489 -21.55 13.58 -18.81
CA GLN A 489 -21.68 13.51 -20.28
C GLN A 489 -23.10 13.15 -20.77
N GLN A 490 -23.86 12.36 -20.00
CA GLN A 490 -25.23 11.94 -20.36
C GLN A 490 -26.31 12.90 -19.83
N MET A 491 -25.98 13.79 -18.90
CA MET A 491 -26.91 14.79 -18.37
C MET A 491 -27.26 15.84 -19.44
N LYS A 492 -28.46 16.42 -19.34
CA LYS A 492 -28.95 17.45 -20.28
C LYS A 492 -28.28 18.81 -20.01
N ASP A 493 -28.04 19.57 -21.08
CA ASP A 493 -27.63 20.98 -21.01
C ASP A 493 -28.57 21.79 -20.10
N ASN A 494 -28.00 22.68 -19.29
CA ASN A 494 -28.74 23.62 -18.45
C ASN A 494 -29.81 22.97 -17.52
N SER A 495 -29.58 21.73 -17.09
CA SER A 495 -30.49 20.97 -16.20
C SER A 495 -30.28 21.20 -14.71
N VAL A 496 -29.16 21.81 -14.30
CA VAL A 496 -28.77 22.01 -12.90
C VAL A 496 -28.90 23.48 -12.51
N GLY A 497 -29.57 23.77 -11.38
CA GLY A 497 -29.79 25.13 -10.88
C GLY A 497 -28.67 25.66 -9.98
N LEU A 498 -27.94 24.75 -9.31
CA LEU A 498 -26.78 25.02 -8.46
C LEU A 498 -25.89 23.78 -8.37
N ILE A 499 -24.56 23.94 -8.48
CA ILE A 499 -23.60 22.88 -8.12
C ILE A 499 -22.99 23.23 -6.77
N VAL A 500 -22.98 22.29 -5.82
CA VAL A 500 -22.25 22.38 -4.55
C VAL A 500 -21.46 21.09 -4.39
N THR A 501 -20.15 21.18 -4.17
CA THR A 501 -19.29 20.00 -4.11
C THR A 501 -18.02 20.25 -3.30
N SER A 502 -17.33 19.18 -2.90
CA SER A 502 -15.94 19.23 -2.42
C SER A 502 -15.11 18.41 -3.38
N VAL A 503 -14.17 19.04 -4.08
CA VAL A 503 -13.29 18.27 -4.98
C VAL A 503 -12.32 17.40 -4.17
N PRO A 504 -11.97 16.19 -4.66
CA PRO A 504 -10.92 15.38 -4.07
C PRO A 504 -9.59 16.13 -4.03
N PHE A 505 -8.81 15.92 -2.96
CA PHE A 505 -7.57 16.64 -2.70
C PHE A 505 -6.38 16.10 -3.52
N SER A 506 -6.57 15.84 -4.82
CA SER A 506 -5.57 15.20 -5.69
C SER A 506 -5.01 13.93 -5.01
N ASN A 507 -3.71 13.65 -5.11
CA ASN A 507 -3.03 12.48 -4.59
C ASN A 507 -2.97 12.32 -3.04
N HIS A 508 -3.65 13.14 -2.24
CA HIS A 508 -3.60 13.04 -0.77
C HIS A 508 -4.47 11.93 -0.18
N TYR A 509 -5.58 11.59 -0.85
CA TYR A 509 -6.51 10.57 -0.38
C TYR A 509 -7.07 9.78 -1.57
N GLU A 510 -6.93 8.46 -1.53
CA GLU A 510 -7.67 7.53 -2.38
C GLU A 510 -9.02 7.22 -1.69
N TYR A 511 -10.13 7.51 -2.36
CA TYR A 511 -11.51 7.31 -1.88
C TYR A 511 -12.07 5.95 -2.33
N THR A 512 -11.55 5.40 -3.43
CA THR A 512 -11.85 4.05 -3.91
C THR A 512 -10.73 3.51 -4.81
N ALA A 513 -10.54 2.20 -4.80
CA ALA A 513 -9.48 1.51 -5.55
C ALA A 513 -9.77 1.37 -7.07
N SER A 514 -10.52 2.29 -7.67
CA SER A 514 -10.78 2.34 -9.12
C SER A 514 -9.99 3.50 -9.73
N TYR A 515 -9.41 3.31 -10.92
CA TYR A 515 -8.70 4.38 -11.62
C TYR A 515 -9.60 5.57 -11.98
N ASN A 516 -10.92 5.36 -12.00
CA ASN A 516 -11.93 6.40 -12.14
C ASN A 516 -11.88 7.41 -10.96
N ASP A 517 -11.32 7.03 -9.81
CA ASP A 517 -11.13 7.93 -8.67
C ASP A 517 -10.14 9.06 -8.99
N PHE A 518 -10.57 10.28 -8.75
CA PHE A 518 -9.76 11.48 -8.88
C PHE A 518 -8.66 11.55 -7.80
N GLY A 519 -8.83 10.84 -6.67
CA GLY A 519 -7.76 10.63 -5.70
C GLY A 519 -6.58 9.79 -6.22
N PHE A 520 -6.80 8.96 -7.26
CA PHE A 520 -5.82 8.00 -7.77
C PHE A 520 -4.81 8.59 -8.79
N ASN A 521 -4.49 9.88 -8.71
CA ASN A 521 -3.55 10.53 -9.64
C ASN A 521 -2.14 10.64 -9.03
N ALA A 522 -1.10 10.72 -9.86
CA ALA A 522 0.28 10.81 -9.39
C ALA A 522 0.57 12.15 -8.69
N ASP A 523 0.07 13.24 -9.27
CA ASP A 523 0.30 14.62 -8.86
C ASP A 523 -0.90 15.51 -9.22
N ASN A 524 -0.75 16.83 -9.00
CA ASN A 524 -1.77 17.81 -9.33
C ASN A 524 -2.00 17.98 -10.83
N ASP A 525 -0.99 17.79 -11.68
CA ASP A 525 -1.12 17.96 -13.12
C ASP A 525 -1.95 16.82 -13.72
N GLU A 526 -1.71 15.58 -13.31
CA GLU A 526 -2.56 14.42 -13.68
C GLU A 526 -3.97 14.53 -13.11
N PHE A 527 -4.13 15.05 -11.88
CA PHE A 527 -5.45 15.36 -11.33
C PHE A 527 -6.22 16.38 -12.19
N PHE A 528 -5.59 17.49 -12.58
CA PHE A 528 -6.25 18.51 -13.40
C PHE A 528 -6.44 18.06 -14.86
N LYS A 529 -5.59 17.18 -15.40
CA LYS A 529 -5.84 16.46 -16.68
C LYS A 529 -7.07 15.55 -16.59
N GLN A 530 -7.34 14.91 -15.46
CA GLN A 530 -8.61 14.18 -15.28
C GLN A 530 -9.80 15.16 -15.16
N MET A 531 -9.65 16.26 -14.42
CA MET A 531 -10.68 17.30 -14.29
C MET A 531 -10.99 18.03 -15.61
N ASP A 532 -10.06 18.04 -16.58
CA ASP A 532 -10.30 18.56 -17.94
C ASP A 532 -11.43 17.81 -18.67
N PHE A 533 -11.77 16.57 -18.26
CA PHE A 533 -12.94 15.85 -18.79
C PHE A 533 -14.24 16.13 -18.02
N LEU A 534 -14.16 16.50 -16.73
CA LEU A 534 -15.33 16.74 -15.89
C LEU A 534 -15.83 18.19 -15.96
N THR A 535 -14.92 19.16 -15.81
CA THR A 535 -15.28 20.58 -15.66
C THR A 535 -16.02 21.17 -16.86
N PRO A 536 -15.73 20.82 -18.13
CA PRO A 536 -16.56 21.23 -19.28
C PRO A 536 -18.02 20.77 -19.16
N GLU A 537 -18.24 19.54 -18.68
CA GLU A 537 -19.59 18.99 -18.50
C GLU A 537 -20.32 19.68 -17.35
N LEU A 538 -19.64 19.96 -16.23
CA LEU A 538 -20.20 20.80 -15.16
C LEU A 538 -20.62 22.19 -15.66
N HIS A 539 -19.84 22.80 -16.57
CA HIS A 539 -20.21 24.05 -17.22
C HIS A 539 -21.41 23.88 -18.19
N ARG A 540 -21.51 22.76 -18.90
CA ARG A 540 -22.62 22.48 -19.84
C ARG A 540 -23.95 22.28 -19.10
N ILE A 541 -23.98 21.45 -18.06
CA ILE A 541 -25.20 21.09 -17.32
C ILE A 541 -25.72 22.22 -16.42
N LEU A 542 -24.86 23.12 -15.94
CA LEU A 542 -25.26 24.25 -15.11
C LEU A 542 -26.09 25.26 -15.94
N GLN A 543 -27.15 25.83 -15.36
CA GLN A 543 -27.97 26.85 -16.03
C GLN A 543 -27.21 28.17 -16.26
N PRO A 544 -27.49 28.91 -17.35
CA PRO A 544 -26.81 30.18 -17.63
C PRO A 544 -27.04 31.20 -16.50
N GLY A 545 -25.97 31.87 -16.10
CA GLY A 545 -25.98 32.80 -14.98
C GLY A 545 -25.99 32.18 -13.57
N ARG A 546 -26.01 30.84 -13.42
CA ARG A 546 -25.98 30.16 -12.11
C ARG A 546 -24.57 29.84 -11.63
N LEU A 547 -24.46 29.38 -10.38
CA LEU A 547 -23.20 29.18 -9.66
C LEU A 547 -22.81 27.69 -9.54
N CYS A 548 -21.49 27.49 -9.50
CA CYS A 548 -20.83 26.30 -8.99
C CYS A 548 -19.98 26.70 -7.77
N CYS A 549 -20.27 26.09 -6.62
CA CYS A 549 -19.61 26.37 -5.35
C CYS A 549 -18.73 25.17 -4.99
N VAL A 550 -17.41 25.38 -4.95
CA VAL A 550 -16.42 24.30 -4.81
C VAL A 550 -15.68 24.47 -3.50
N HIS A 551 -15.87 23.55 -2.57
CA HIS A 551 -15.09 23.44 -1.35
C HIS A 551 -13.70 22.85 -1.65
N VAL A 552 -12.67 23.50 -1.11
CA VAL A 552 -11.24 23.15 -1.28
C VAL A 552 -10.44 23.47 -0.02
N LYS A 553 -9.23 22.91 0.07
CA LYS A 553 -8.24 23.24 1.09
C LYS A 553 -6.85 23.17 0.45
N ASP A 554 -5.95 24.05 0.87
CA ASP A 554 -4.53 23.93 0.54
C ASP A 554 -3.91 22.76 1.33
N ARG A 555 -2.81 22.21 0.83
CA ARG A 555 -2.26 20.94 1.34
C ARG A 555 -0.86 21.17 1.90
N ILE A 556 -0.51 20.48 2.99
CA ILE A 556 0.83 20.58 3.60
C ILE A 556 1.70 19.45 3.08
N LEU A 557 2.78 19.79 2.38
CA LEU A 557 3.80 18.86 1.95
C LEU A 557 4.89 18.76 3.02
N PHE A 558 5.30 17.56 3.38
CA PHE A 558 6.37 17.34 4.36
C PHE A 558 7.73 17.38 3.67
N GLY A 559 8.71 18.08 4.24
CA GLY A 559 10.05 18.26 3.63
C GLY A 559 10.82 16.96 3.33
N ASN A 560 10.52 15.88 4.06
CA ASN A 560 11.07 14.55 3.80
C ASN A 560 10.49 13.90 2.53
N ALA A 561 9.32 14.35 2.07
CA ALA A 561 8.61 13.84 0.90
C ALA A 561 8.86 14.70 -0.35
N THR A 562 9.12 16.00 -0.19
CA THR A 562 9.51 16.88 -1.30
C THR A 562 11.02 16.90 -1.57
N GLY A 563 11.84 16.59 -0.55
CA GLY A 563 13.29 16.69 -0.61
C GLY A 563 13.84 18.04 -0.12
N ASP A 564 12.98 19.03 0.15
CA ASP A 564 13.39 20.38 0.57
C ASP A 564 13.89 20.46 2.02
N GLY A 565 13.69 19.40 2.82
CA GLY A 565 14.05 19.38 4.25
C GLY A 565 13.18 20.25 5.16
N MET A 566 12.24 21.04 4.62
CA MET A 566 11.26 21.84 5.34
C MET A 566 9.83 21.57 4.84
N PRO A 567 8.79 21.65 5.70
CA PRO A 567 7.41 21.56 5.24
C PRO A 567 7.03 22.77 4.36
N THR A 568 6.34 22.53 3.26
CA THR A 568 5.86 23.54 2.32
C THR A 568 4.34 23.45 2.14
N VAL A 569 3.73 24.48 1.54
CA VAL A 569 2.30 24.52 1.24
C VAL A 569 2.10 24.34 -0.26
N ASP A 570 1.25 23.39 -0.64
CA ASP A 570 0.73 23.26 -1.99
C ASP A 570 -0.54 24.12 -2.14
N PRO A 571 -0.52 25.18 -2.98
CA PRO A 571 -1.62 26.13 -3.16
C PRO A 571 -2.72 25.56 -4.06
N PHE A 572 -3.29 24.43 -3.62
CA PHE A 572 -4.28 23.66 -4.37
C PHE A 572 -5.56 24.48 -4.63
N SER A 573 -5.91 25.41 -3.74
CA SER A 573 -7.05 26.30 -3.93
C SER A 573 -6.85 27.30 -5.08
N GLU A 574 -5.65 27.88 -5.24
CA GLU A 574 -5.28 28.69 -6.40
C GLU A 574 -5.30 27.88 -7.70
N MET A 575 -4.74 26.66 -7.69
CA MET A 575 -4.78 25.78 -8.87
C MET A 575 -6.23 25.48 -9.31
N CYS A 576 -7.12 25.24 -8.34
CA CYS A 576 -8.55 25.10 -8.61
C CYS A 576 -9.16 26.37 -9.25
N VAL A 577 -8.82 27.57 -8.78
CA VAL A 577 -9.29 28.83 -9.40
C VAL A 577 -8.89 28.91 -10.87
N PHE A 578 -7.62 28.67 -11.18
CA PHE A 578 -7.12 28.73 -12.56
C PHE A 578 -7.75 27.65 -13.46
N HIS A 579 -7.92 26.43 -12.94
CA HIS A 579 -8.54 25.32 -13.67
C HIS A 579 -9.99 25.60 -14.06
N TYR A 580 -10.83 26.05 -13.12
CA TYR A 580 -12.23 26.35 -13.45
C TYR A 580 -12.34 27.56 -14.40
N MET A 581 -11.46 28.56 -14.29
CA MET A 581 -11.42 29.70 -15.21
C MET A 581 -11.00 29.32 -16.65
N LYS A 582 -10.06 28.37 -16.81
CA LYS A 582 -9.71 27.74 -18.09
C LYS A 582 -10.95 27.13 -18.76
N HIS A 583 -11.84 26.54 -17.99
CA HIS A 583 -13.11 25.94 -18.44
C HIS A 583 -14.31 26.89 -18.47
N LYS A 584 -14.08 28.15 -18.85
CA LYS A 584 -15.10 29.19 -19.13
C LYS A 584 -15.92 29.68 -17.92
N PHE A 585 -15.77 29.10 -16.74
CA PHE A 585 -16.36 29.68 -15.53
C PHE A 585 -15.75 31.05 -15.21
N ARG A 586 -16.57 31.94 -14.66
CA ARG A 586 -16.11 33.22 -14.11
C ARG A 586 -16.00 33.11 -12.60
N TYR A 587 -14.79 33.25 -12.08
CA TYR A 587 -14.54 33.35 -10.64
C TYR A 587 -15.21 34.61 -10.08
N MET A 588 -16.05 34.44 -9.05
CA MET A 588 -16.79 35.52 -8.38
C MET A 588 -16.18 35.91 -7.04
N GLY A 589 -15.40 35.04 -6.42
CA GLY A 589 -14.82 35.24 -5.10
C GLY A 589 -14.55 33.92 -4.38
N ARG A 590 -13.89 34.02 -3.22
CA ARG A 590 -13.69 32.93 -2.27
C ARG A 590 -14.32 33.28 -0.92
N ILE A 591 -14.75 32.26 -0.21
CA ILE A 591 -15.22 32.33 1.18
C ILE A 591 -14.20 31.57 2.02
N THR A 592 -13.71 32.15 3.11
CA THR A 592 -12.76 31.49 4.02
C THR A 592 -13.50 30.78 5.15
N VAL A 593 -12.96 29.64 5.60
CA VAL A 593 -13.49 28.80 6.66
C VAL A 593 -12.33 28.46 7.61
N ASP A 594 -12.27 29.11 8.78
CA ASP A 594 -11.13 28.94 9.68
C ASP A 594 -11.11 27.58 10.39
N THR A 595 -9.92 27.13 10.78
CA THR A 595 -9.70 25.84 11.46
C THR A 595 -8.81 25.97 12.70
N ASP A 596 -9.09 25.18 13.73
CA ASP A 596 -8.32 25.15 15.00
C ASP A 596 -6.86 24.71 14.78
N VAL A 597 -5.95 25.69 14.84
CA VAL A 597 -4.51 25.52 14.58
C VAL A 597 -3.78 24.64 15.59
N VAL A 598 -4.26 24.50 16.82
CA VAL A 598 -3.59 23.62 17.82
C VAL A 598 -4.08 22.17 17.68
N ARG A 599 -5.32 21.96 17.23
CA ARG A 599 -5.73 20.64 16.73
C ARG A 599 -4.98 20.23 15.45
N GLU A 600 -4.66 21.19 14.58
CA GLU A 600 -3.80 20.97 13.41
C GLU A 600 -2.35 20.65 13.80
N ASN A 601 -1.82 21.29 14.86
CA ASN A 601 -0.50 21.07 15.43
C ASN A 601 -0.30 19.62 15.94
N ASN A 602 -1.27 19.05 16.65
CA ASN A 602 -1.21 17.63 17.06
C ASN A 602 -1.15 16.65 15.89
N GLN A 603 -1.59 17.07 14.70
CA GLN A 603 -1.65 16.25 13.49
C GLN A 603 -0.43 16.48 12.59
N THR A 604 0.32 17.58 12.77
CA THR A 604 1.45 17.98 11.91
C THR A 604 2.57 18.66 12.73
N TYR A 605 3.79 18.12 12.67
CA TYR A 605 4.97 18.64 13.40
C TYR A 605 5.41 20.08 13.03
N ARG A 606 4.69 20.76 12.14
CA ARG A 606 5.02 22.07 11.55
C ARG A 606 4.72 23.27 12.45
N LEU A 607 3.84 23.12 13.45
CA LEU A 607 3.41 24.18 14.37
C LEU A 607 3.95 23.96 15.81
N GLY A 608 4.89 23.03 15.99
CA GLY A 608 5.30 22.54 17.31
C GLY A 608 6.00 23.62 18.15
N TYR A 609 5.44 23.93 19.32
CA TYR A 609 6.00 24.94 20.25
C TYR A 609 7.47 24.68 20.62
N THR A 610 7.83 23.43 20.90
CA THR A 610 9.21 23.05 21.21
C THR A 610 10.18 23.25 20.04
N GLU A 611 9.72 23.18 18.79
CA GLU A 611 10.56 23.48 17.62
C GLU A 611 10.60 24.98 17.31
N MET A 612 9.49 25.70 17.53
CA MET A 612 9.45 27.17 17.46
C MET A 612 10.52 27.81 18.34
N CYS A 613 10.64 27.35 19.60
CA CYS A 613 11.63 27.87 20.53
C CYS A 613 13.09 27.50 20.18
N LYS A 614 13.33 26.59 19.23
CA LYS A 614 14.67 26.31 18.69
C LYS A 614 14.97 27.13 17.45
N ASP A 615 13.98 27.30 16.57
CA ASP A 615 14.12 27.99 15.29
C ASP A 615 12.74 28.44 14.76
N GLY A 616 12.37 29.68 15.06
CA GLY A 616 11.10 30.27 14.63
C GLY A 616 10.97 30.48 13.11
N SER A 617 12.07 30.40 12.33
CA SER A 617 12.01 30.59 10.87
C SER A 617 11.33 29.43 10.14
N LYS A 618 11.21 28.27 10.80
CA LYS A 618 10.52 27.06 10.30
C LYS A 618 9.01 27.08 10.51
N MET A 619 8.47 28.14 11.12
CA MET A 619 7.06 28.20 11.51
C MET A 619 6.15 28.58 10.34
N GLY A 620 5.17 27.72 10.04
CA GLY A 620 4.09 28.04 9.10
C GLY A 620 2.88 28.71 9.79
N VAL A 621 1.81 28.94 9.01
CA VAL A 621 0.52 29.45 9.51
C VAL A 621 -0.57 28.38 9.47
N GLY A 622 -1.69 28.58 10.17
CA GLY A 622 -2.86 27.69 10.08
C GLY A 622 -3.38 27.55 8.65
N CYS A 623 -3.92 26.39 8.30
CA CYS A 623 -4.44 26.13 6.95
C CYS A 623 -5.98 26.16 6.93
N PRO A 624 -6.62 27.29 6.59
CA PRO A 624 -8.08 27.37 6.48
C PRO A 624 -8.62 26.55 5.30
N GLU A 625 -9.91 26.26 5.34
CA GLU A 625 -10.68 25.71 4.23
C GLU A 625 -11.32 26.88 3.44
N TYR A 626 -11.68 26.65 2.17
CA TYR A 626 -12.31 27.66 1.33
C TYR A 626 -13.50 27.12 0.55
N VAL A 627 -14.44 28.01 0.21
CA VAL A 627 -15.41 27.78 -0.87
C VAL A 627 -15.17 28.77 -1.99
N LEU A 628 -14.80 28.26 -3.16
CA LEU A 628 -14.61 29.02 -4.39
C LEU A 628 -15.97 29.16 -5.11
N LEU A 629 -16.31 30.40 -5.48
CA LEU A 629 -17.55 30.71 -6.19
C LEU A 629 -17.25 30.93 -7.68
N PHE A 630 -17.85 30.09 -8.51
CA PHE A 630 -17.74 30.15 -9.97
C PHE A 630 -19.11 30.36 -10.60
N ARG A 631 -19.17 31.10 -11.71
CA ARG A 631 -20.43 31.42 -12.41
C ARG A 631 -20.34 31.13 -13.91
N LYS A 632 -21.36 30.46 -14.44
CA LYS A 632 -21.61 30.39 -15.89
C LYS A 632 -22.20 31.71 -16.35
N LEU A 633 -21.77 32.26 -17.48
CA LEU A 633 -22.37 33.49 -18.01
C LEU A 633 -23.86 33.27 -18.37
N PRO A 634 -24.73 34.29 -18.22
CA PRO A 634 -26.08 34.25 -18.75
C PRO A 634 -26.08 34.29 -20.29
N THR A 635 -27.20 33.93 -20.92
CA THR A 635 -27.34 33.98 -22.38
C THR A 635 -27.35 35.41 -22.91
N ASP A 636 -27.92 36.36 -22.14
CA ASP A 636 -27.84 37.80 -22.39
C ASP A 636 -26.90 38.46 -21.36
N THR A 637 -25.79 39.01 -21.83
CA THR A 637 -24.78 39.67 -21.00
C THR A 637 -25.06 41.16 -20.73
N THR A 638 -26.09 41.77 -21.31
CA THR A 638 -26.38 43.21 -21.19
C THR A 638 -26.75 43.65 -19.76
N LYS A 639 -27.33 42.75 -18.95
CA LYS A 639 -27.87 43.08 -17.61
C LYS A 639 -27.35 42.19 -16.47
N ALA A 640 -26.40 41.29 -16.74
CA ALA A 640 -25.70 40.41 -15.78
C ALA A 640 -26.58 39.50 -14.87
N TYR A 641 -27.92 39.55 -14.94
CA TYR A 641 -28.83 38.63 -14.27
C TYR A 641 -28.73 37.21 -14.87
N ALA A 642 -29.14 36.19 -14.11
CA ALA A 642 -29.31 34.86 -14.65
C ALA A 642 -30.62 34.75 -15.45
N ASP A 643 -30.62 33.95 -16.51
CA ASP A 643 -31.77 33.70 -17.39
C ASP A 643 -33.03 33.31 -16.58
N LEU A 644 -32.84 32.49 -15.55
CA LEU A 644 -33.80 32.30 -14.45
C LEU A 644 -33.20 32.88 -13.16
N PRO A 645 -33.65 34.05 -12.67
CA PRO A 645 -33.11 34.66 -11.46
C PRO A 645 -33.42 33.88 -10.18
N VAL A 646 -32.46 33.83 -9.26
CA VAL A 646 -32.73 33.45 -7.86
C VAL A 646 -33.45 34.62 -7.19
N ARG A 647 -34.67 34.40 -6.70
CA ARG A 647 -35.49 35.44 -6.06
C ARG A 647 -35.59 35.19 -4.56
N LYS A 648 -35.63 36.26 -3.76
CA LYS A 648 -35.81 36.23 -2.30
C LYS A 648 -36.88 37.24 -1.91
N VAL A 649 -37.72 36.89 -0.93
CA VAL A 649 -38.71 37.80 -0.35
C VAL A 649 -38.02 38.64 0.73
N LYS A 650 -38.10 39.97 0.62
CA LYS A 650 -37.43 40.91 1.52
C LYS A 650 -38.03 40.88 2.94
N ASP A 651 -39.34 40.74 3.01
CA ASP A 651 -40.08 40.73 4.26
C ASP A 651 -40.08 39.33 4.87
N GLY A 652 -39.55 39.21 6.09
CA GLY A 652 -39.51 37.97 6.88
C GLY A 652 -38.49 36.89 6.45
N ALA A 653 -38.31 36.64 5.16
CA ALA A 653 -37.50 35.50 4.69
C ALA A 653 -36.01 35.80 4.43
N TYR A 654 -35.69 36.97 3.87
CA TYR A 654 -34.31 37.34 3.52
C TYR A 654 -34.08 38.85 3.69
N SER A 655 -33.79 39.24 4.93
CA SER A 655 -33.65 40.64 5.34
C SER A 655 -32.37 41.32 4.80
N LEU A 656 -32.35 42.65 4.83
CA LEU A 656 -31.17 43.45 4.46
C LEU A 656 -29.93 43.10 5.30
N ALA A 657 -30.11 42.90 6.61
CA ALA A 657 -29.03 42.49 7.51
C ALA A 657 -28.49 41.09 7.16
N ARG A 658 -29.39 40.14 6.84
CA ARG A 658 -28.99 38.81 6.35
C ARG A 658 -28.21 38.92 5.05
N TRP A 659 -28.68 39.75 4.11
CA TRP A 659 -27.96 40.03 2.87
C TRP A 659 -26.58 40.66 3.09
N GLN A 660 -26.38 41.55 4.08
CA GLN A 660 -25.06 42.13 4.35
C GLN A 660 -24.06 41.10 4.86
N ILE A 661 -24.49 40.23 5.80
CA ILE A 661 -23.68 39.11 6.31
C ILE A 661 -23.35 38.15 5.17
N ASP A 662 -24.33 37.84 4.33
CA ASP A 662 -24.16 37.01 3.16
C ASP A 662 -23.20 37.67 2.13
N ALA A 663 -23.41 38.92 1.74
CA ALA A 663 -22.66 39.58 0.65
C ALA A 663 -21.16 39.75 0.93
N HIS A 664 -20.74 39.60 2.18
CA HIS A 664 -19.35 39.61 2.61
C HIS A 664 -18.55 38.40 2.06
N GLY A 665 -17.22 38.38 2.22
CA GLY A 665 -16.39 37.22 1.87
C GLY A 665 -16.30 36.13 2.96
N ASP A 666 -17.07 36.30 4.04
CA ASP A 666 -16.88 35.67 5.35
C ASP A 666 -18.22 35.84 6.15
N TRP A 667 -19.04 34.77 6.38
CA TRP A 667 -20.48 34.81 6.84
C TRP A 667 -20.85 33.96 8.11
N LYS A 668 -20.71 34.45 9.36
CA LYS A 668 -20.73 33.63 10.62
C LYS A 668 -21.88 32.63 10.89
N SER A 669 -21.65 31.63 11.77
CA SER A 669 -22.62 30.61 12.25
C SER A 669 -23.32 30.96 13.59
N ASN A 670 -24.28 30.12 14.03
CA ASN A 670 -25.17 30.36 15.17
C ASN A 670 -25.12 29.18 16.17
N GLY A 671 -24.64 29.45 17.39
CA GLY A 671 -24.52 28.49 18.49
C GLY A 671 -25.46 28.73 19.67
N ASN A 672 -26.76 28.92 19.42
CA ASN A 672 -27.74 29.19 20.49
C ASN A 672 -28.00 27.98 21.42
N THR A 673 -27.52 28.07 22.66
CA THR A 673 -28.19 27.51 23.85
C THR A 673 -28.17 28.54 24.99
N LEU A 674 -29.33 28.88 25.53
CA LEU A 674 -29.46 29.71 26.72
C LEU A 674 -29.33 28.83 27.97
N LEU A 675 -28.40 29.18 28.86
CA LEU A 675 -28.26 28.60 30.20
C LEU A 675 -28.62 29.67 31.24
N THR A 676 -29.32 29.27 32.30
CA THR A 676 -29.81 30.19 33.33
C THR A 676 -28.77 30.40 34.45
N GLY A 677 -28.91 31.50 35.21
CA GLY A 677 -27.88 31.98 36.14
C GLY A 677 -27.46 31.02 37.27
N GLU A 678 -28.22 29.97 37.55
CA GLU A 678 -27.81 28.94 38.53
C GLU A 678 -26.74 27.98 37.99
N GLN A 679 -26.63 27.82 36.67
CA GLN A 679 -25.67 26.90 36.04
C GLN A 679 -24.23 27.46 36.00
N MET A 680 -24.01 28.71 36.46
CA MET A 680 -22.71 29.40 36.40
C MET A 680 -21.74 29.05 37.56
N LYS A 681 -22.16 28.28 38.57
CA LYS A 681 -21.44 28.21 39.86
C LYS A 681 -20.43 27.05 40.06
N SER A 682 -20.22 26.15 39.09
CA SER A 682 -19.48 24.88 39.31
C SER A 682 -18.49 24.50 38.19
N MET A 683 -17.88 25.49 37.54
CA MET A 683 -17.38 25.37 36.17
C MET A 683 -15.88 25.03 35.99
N GLY A 684 -15.56 24.25 34.95
CA GLY A 684 -14.24 23.66 34.65
C GLY A 684 -13.44 24.36 33.52
N ILE A 685 -12.42 23.68 32.97
CA ILE A 685 -11.49 24.25 31.97
C ILE A 685 -12.20 24.71 30.68
N ASP A 686 -13.21 24.00 30.20
CA ASP A 686 -14.01 24.43 29.03
C ASP A 686 -14.72 25.77 29.27
N THR A 687 -15.01 26.10 30.54
CA THR A 687 -15.59 27.39 30.92
C THR A 687 -14.54 28.49 31.03
N LEU A 688 -13.32 28.20 31.47
CA LEU A 688 -12.20 29.16 31.40
C LEU A 688 -12.00 29.64 29.96
N ARG A 689 -12.05 28.71 28.99
CA ARG A 689 -12.03 29.05 27.56
C ARG A 689 -13.21 29.95 27.17
N HIS A 690 -14.44 29.62 27.58
CA HIS A 690 -15.61 30.45 27.28
C HIS A 690 -15.53 31.87 27.87
N MET A 691 -15.03 32.01 29.12
CA MET A 691 -14.85 33.30 29.76
C MET A 691 -13.73 34.12 29.11
N PHE A 692 -12.61 33.50 28.74
CA PHE A 692 -11.53 34.17 28.00
C PHE A 692 -12.01 34.65 26.63
N ARG A 693 -12.78 33.83 25.91
CA ARG A 693 -13.41 34.21 24.63
C ARG A 693 -14.45 35.34 24.76
N LYS A 694 -14.97 35.60 25.96
CA LYS A 694 -15.80 36.79 26.25
C LYS A 694 -14.93 38.01 26.60
N PHE A 695 -13.95 37.85 27.49
CA PHE A 695 -13.01 38.91 27.88
C PHE A 695 -12.25 39.50 26.68
N SER A 696 -11.76 38.63 25.79
CA SER A 696 -11.08 38.97 24.54
C SER A 696 -11.95 39.73 23.54
N LYS A 697 -13.27 39.77 23.69
CA LYS A 697 -14.17 40.59 22.84
C LYS A 697 -14.37 42.01 23.37
N GLU A 698 -14.13 42.24 24.65
CA GLU A 698 -14.46 43.49 25.35
C GLU A 698 -13.24 44.40 25.55
N HIS A 699 -12.02 43.92 25.27
CA HIS A 699 -10.74 44.61 25.48
C HIS A 699 -9.90 44.65 24.20
N VAL A 700 -8.97 45.61 24.10
CA VAL A 700 -7.99 45.68 22.99
C VAL A 700 -6.94 44.57 23.16
N TYR A 701 -6.57 43.90 22.07
CA TYR A 701 -5.52 42.88 22.11
C TYR A 701 -4.18 43.47 22.54
N ASP A 702 -3.64 43.00 23.66
CA ASP A 702 -2.26 43.23 24.08
C ASP A 702 -1.52 41.89 24.13
N PHE A 703 -0.50 41.76 23.29
CA PHE A 703 0.21 40.50 23.08
C PHE A 703 0.97 40.05 24.34
N GLU A 704 1.71 40.97 24.98
CA GLU A 704 2.50 40.68 26.18
C GLU A 704 1.59 40.28 27.35
N THR A 705 0.46 40.97 27.53
CA THR A 705 -0.54 40.64 28.57
C THR A 705 -1.20 39.27 28.32
N HIS A 706 -1.49 38.91 27.06
CA HIS A 706 -1.99 37.57 26.72
C HIS A 706 -0.94 36.50 27.06
N VAL A 707 0.31 36.71 26.68
CA VAL A 707 1.42 35.79 26.95
C VAL A 707 1.63 35.63 28.46
N GLN A 708 1.65 36.71 29.24
CA GLN A 708 1.78 36.65 30.70
C GLN A 708 0.65 35.81 31.33
N PHE A 709 -0.60 36.00 30.90
CA PHE A 709 -1.73 35.18 31.36
C PHE A 709 -1.62 33.70 30.93
N ALA A 710 -1.04 33.42 29.76
CA ALA A 710 -0.74 32.07 29.31
C ALA A 710 0.30 31.38 30.20
N GLU A 711 1.36 32.10 30.58
CA GLU A 711 2.42 31.62 31.45
C GLU A 711 1.93 31.36 32.88
N GLU A 712 1.07 32.23 33.42
CA GLU A 712 0.38 31.99 34.70
C GLU A 712 -0.48 30.71 34.65
N LEU A 713 -1.29 30.52 33.61
CA LEU A 713 -2.06 29.28 33.43
C LEU A 713 -1.19 28.04 33.25
N ALA A 714 0.00 28.17 32.65
CA ALA A 714 0.99 27.09 32.54
C ALA A 714 1.58 26.74 33.92
N ASN A 715 1.91 27.74 34.73
CA ASN A 715 2.41 27.57 36.11
C ASN A 715 1.39 26.89 37.03
N TYR A 716 0.08 27.11 36.81
CA TYR A 716 -0.99 26.37 37.49
C TYR A 716 -1.31 24.98 36.89
N GLY A 717 -0.56 24.53 35.88
CA GLY A 717 -0.77 23.23 35.22
C GLY A 717 -2.06 23.14 34.39
N LYS A 718 -2.67 24.28 34.02
CA LYS A 718 -3.97 24.35 33.34
C LYS A 718 -3.89 24.73 31.86
N LEU A 719 -2.69 24.89 31.30
CA LEU A 719 -2.49 25.10 29.86
C LEU A 719 -2.28 23.74 29.14
N PRO A 720 -3.27 23.23 28.37
CA PRO A 720 -3.19 21.92 27.74
C PRO A 720 -2.29 21.94 26.49
N ARG A 721 -1.63 20.81 26.23
CA ARG A 721 -0.78 20.62 25.03
C ARG A 721 -1.52 20.11 23.80
N THR A 722 -2.83 19.87 23.91
CA THR A 722 -3.64 19.19 22.88
C THR A 722 -4.69 20.09 22.20
N PHE A 723 -4.91 21.32 22.66
CA PHE A 723 -5.76 22.32 22.02
C PHE A 723 -5.43 23.70 22.62
N MET A 724 -5.85 24.79 21.98
CA MET A 724 -5.66 26.13 22.54
C MET A 724 -6.74 26.40 23.59
N ALA A 725 -6.36 26.57 24.87
CA ALA A 725 -7.31 26.87 25.94
C ALA A 725 -7.66 28.36 26.08
N ILE A 726 -6.78 29.23 25.60
CA ILE A 726 -6.90 30.69 25.57
C ILE A 726 -6.65 31.16 24.14
N ASP A 727 -7.49 30.68 23.23
CA ASP A 727 -7.50 31.11 21.83
C ASP A 727 -7.82 32.60 21.75
N PRO A 728 -6.92 33.45 21.19
CA PRO A 728 -7.23 34.86 20.95
C PRO A 728 -8.39 34.91 19.97
N VAL A 729 -9.53 35.43 20.45
CA VAL A 729 -10.68 35.64 19.58
C VAL A 729 -10.37 36.83 18.70
N SER A 730 -10.70 36.74 17.42
CA SER A 730 -10.64 37.89 16.54
C SER A 730 -11.44 39.07 17.12
N HIS A 731 -10.73 40.14 17.48
CA HIS A 731 -11.30 41.45 17.86
C HIS A 731 -12.02 42.15 16.69
N LYS A 732 -11.97 41.53 15.51
CA LYS A 732 -12.77 41.85 14.33
C LYS A 732 -14.00 40.94 14.33
N ASP A 733 -15.18 41.51 14.43
CA ASP A 733 -16.48 40.82 14.60
C ASP A 733 -16.86 39.83 13.47
N TYR A 734 -16.02 39.68 12.44
CA TYR A 734 -16.32 39.01 11.17
C TYR A 734 -15.70 37.60 10.96
N ILE A 735 -14.60 37.23 11.63
CA ILE A 735 -13.83 35.94 11.42
C ILE A 735 -14.52 34.67 12.01
N TRP A 736 -14.42 33.49 11.36
CA TRP A 736 -15.18 32.24 11.64
C TRP A 736 -14.59 31.29 12.69
N ASP A 737 -14.77 31.59 13.97
CA ASP A 737 -14.22 30.80 15.08
C ASP A 737 -15.11 29.65 15.61
N ASP A 738 -16.10 29.18 14.83
CA ASP A 738 -17.20 28.31 15.32
C ASP A 738 -17.62 27.09 14.45
N VAL A 739 -16.99 26.80 13.31
CA VAL A 739 -17.35 25.62 12.49
C VAL A 739 -17.01 24.31 13.19
N VAL A 740 -18.05 23.57 13.60
CA VAL A 740 -17.89 22.29 14.29
C VAL A 740 -17.48 21.19 13.30
N ARG A 741 -16.17 20.92 13.18
CA ARG A 741 -15.56 19.83 12.38
C ARG A 741 -16.25 18.46 12.54
N MET A 742 -16.92 18.22 13.68
CA MET A 742 -17.65 16.97 13.98
C MET A 742 -19.11 16.94 13.48
N ARG A 743 -19.69 18.05 12.98
CA ARG A 743 -21.09 18.09 12.51
C ARG A 743 -21.19 17.65 11.04
N THR A 744 -20.97 16.37 10.86
CA THR A 744 -20.96 15.67 9.57
C THR A 744 -21.75 14.36 9.66
N LEU A 745 -22.10 13.76 8.52
CA LEU A 745 -22.80 12.47 8.50
C LEU A 745 -21.94 11.31 9.07
N ASN A 746 -20.60 11.43 9.13
CA ASN A 746 -19.73 10.47 9.83
C ASN A 746 -20.12 10.26 11.30
N SER A 747 -20.58 11.32 12.00
CA SER A 747 -21.02 11.20 13.39
C SER A 747 -22.23 10.27 13.55
N ARG A 748 -23.05 10.12 12.49
CA ARG A 748 -24.12 9.11 12.42
C ARG A 748 -23.60 7.73 11.96
N GLN A 749 -22.58 7.65 11.10
CA GLN A 749 -21.95 6.37 10.72
C GLN A 749 -21.25 5.71 11.91
N SER A 750 -20.50 6.47 12.71
CA SER A 750 -19.82 5.98 13.92
C SER A 750 -20.80 5.38 14.94
N GLN A 751 -21.96 6.02 15.16
CA GLN A 751 -23.02 5.50 16.02
C GLN A 751 -23.65 4.19 15.51
N ARG A 752 -23.48 3.86 14.22
CA ARG A 752 -24.01 2.65 13.56
C ARG A 752 -22.93 1.61 13.25
N ASN A 753 -21.68 1.81 13.70
CA ASN A 753 -20.51 1.00 13.37
C ASN A 753 -20.29 0.82 11.85
N LEU A 754 -20.61 1.84 11.05
CA LEU A 754 -20.43 1.85 9.59
C LEU A 754 -19.05 2.43 9.20
N GLN A 755 -18.66 2.21 7.93
CA GLN A 755 -17.39 2.69 7.40
C GLN A 755 -17.40 4.22 7.21
N MET A 756 -16.59 4.92 8.00
CA MET A 756 -16.50 6.37 7.95
C MET A 756 -15.95 6.89 6.60
N HIS A 757 -16.51 8.00 6.11
CA HIS A 757 -15.94 8.75 5.00
C HIS A 757 -14.63 9.44 5.41
N ILE A 758 -13.65 9.52 4.51
CA ILE A 758 -12.31 10.06 4.85
C ILE A 758 -12.37 11.57 5.13
N CYS A 759 -13.00 12.35 4.25
CA CYS A 759 -13.15 13.81 4.36
C CYS A 759 -14.62 14.23 4.22
N PRO A 760 -15.48 14.03 5.23
CA PRO A 760 -16.91 14.32 5.11
C PRO A 760 -17.19 15.83 5.12
N LEU A 761 -17.96 16.31 4.14
CA LEU A 761 -18.32 17.73 4.04
C LEU A 761 -19.25 18.17 5.19
N GLN A 762 -19.03 19.37 5.72
CA GLN A 762 -19.75 19.96 6.85
C GLN A 762 -21.17 20.40 6.46
N LEU A 763 -22.18 19.99 7.24
CA LEU A 763 -23.59 20.23 6.93
C LEU A 763 -23.94 21.72 6.84
N ASP A 764 -23.41 22.53 7.77
CA ASP A 764 -23.73 23.96 7.86
C ASP A 764 -23.28 24.74 6.62
N LEU A 765 -22.12 24.39 6.06
CA LEU A 765 -21.57 25.01 4.85
C LEU A 765 -22.52 24.80 3.66
N VAL A 766 -22.94 23.55 3.46
CA VAL A 766 -23.82 23.13 2.38
C VAL A 766 -25.21 23.76 2.51
N GLU A 767 -25.82 23.71 3.70
CA GLU A 767 -27.15 24.27 3.96
C GLU A 767 -27.25 25.76 3.58
N ARG A 768 -26.18 26.53 3.82
CA ARG A 768 -26.08 27.96 3.49
C ARG A 768 -25.97 28.22 2.00
N LEU A 769 -25.08 27.50 1.32
CA LEU A 769 -24.86 27.64 -0.13
C LEU A 769 -26.15 27.32 -0.91
N ILE A 770 -26.87 26.27 -0.52
CA ILE A 770 -28.16 25.89 -1.10
C ILE A 770 -29.20 26.98 -0.87
N GLU A 771 -29.42 27.39 0.38
CA GLU A 771 -30.48 28.34 0.73
C GLU A 771 -30.29 29.69 0.02
N ARG A 772 -29.03 30.11 -0.16
CA ARG A 772 -28.67 31.37 -0.82
C ARG A 772 -28.77 31.31 -2.33
N TYR A 773 -28.10 30.34 -2.98
CA TYR A 773 -27.87 30.35 -4.43
C TYR A 773 -28.87 29.51 -5.26
N SER A 774 -29.89 28.93 -4.63
CA SER A 774 -31.00 28.25 -5.32
C SER A 774 -32.38 28.75 -4.86
N ASN A 775 -33.38 28.57 -5.71
CA ASN A 775 -34.80 28.63 -5.34
C ASN A 775 -35.28 27.25 -4.82
N GLU A 776 -36.46 27.20 -4.18
CA GLU A 776 -37.11 25.91 -3.86
C GLU A 776 -37.53 25.17 -5.13
N GLY A 777 -37.54 23.83 -5.08
CA GLY A 777 -37.81 22.95 -6.23
C GLY A 777 -36.68 22.81 -7.25
N GLU A 778 -35.63 23.65 -7.21
CA GLU A 778 -34.50 23.55 -8.14
C GLU A 778 -33.59 22.34 -7.86
N VAL A 779 -32.90 21.86 -8.90
CA VAL A 779 -31.91 20.78 -8.80
C VAL A 779 -30.58 21.32 -8.26
N VAL A 780 -30.15 20.77 -7.13
CA VAL A 780 -28.82 20.95 -6.56
C VAL A 780 -28.00 19.70 -6.86
N PHE A 781 -26.84 19.86 -7.50
CA PHE A 781 -25.99 18.74 -7.93
C PHE A 781 -24.65 18.69 -7.19
N ASP A 782 -24.22 17.47 -6.86
CA ASP A 782 -22.87 17.14 -6.40
C ASP A 782 -22.23 16.02 -7.26
N PRO A 783 -21.16 16.31 -8.04
CA PRO A 783 -20.41 15.30 -8.79
C PRO A 783 -19.49 14.42 -7.93
N PHE A 784 -19.34 14.70 -6.62
CA PHE A 784 -18.53 13.91 -5.68
C PHE A 784 -19.36 13.65 -4.41
N GLY A 785 -20.49 12.95 -4.57
CA GLY A 785 -21.56 12.90 -3.58
C GLY A 785 -21.19 12.33 -2.20
N GLY A 786 -20.12 11.52 -2.11
CA GLY A 786 -19.64 10.89 -0.89
C GLY A 786 -20.77 10.14 -0.17
N ILE A 787 -20.93 10.40 1.12
CA ILE A 787 -22.02 9.86 1.96
C ILE A 787 -23.36 10.63 1.82
N GLY A 788 -23.54 11.40 0.74
CA GLY A 788 -24.80 12.05 0.39
C GLY A 788 -25.07 13.40 1.08
N THR A 789 -24.05 14.10 1.59
CA THR A 789 -24.21 15.36 2.34
C THR A 789 -25.00 16.42 1.55
N VAL A 790 -24.62 16.69 0.30
CA VAL A 790 -25.28 17.71 -0.54
C VAL A 790 -26.74 17.37 -0.87
N PRO A 791 -27.08 16.17 -1.42
CA PRO A 791 -28.47 15.82 -1.66
C PRO A 791 -29.30 15.76 -0.35
N TYR A 792 -28.73 15.33 0.77
CA TYR A 792 -29.41 15.36 2.09
C TYR A 792 -29.80 16.79 2.50
N CYS A 793 -28.88 17.74 2.40
CA CYS A 793 -29.16 19.16 2.67
C CYS A 793 -30.15 19.76 1.67
N ALA A 794 -30.09 19.37 0.39
CA ALA A 794 -31.03 19.81 -0.64
C ALA A 794 -32.47 19.41 -0.30
N ILE A 795 -32.72 18.13 0.01
CA ILE A 795 -34.04 17.63 0.41
C ILE A 795 -34.58 18.40 1.61
N ARG A 796 -33.78 18.55 2.69
CA ARG A 796 -34.16 19.28 3.90
C ARG A 796 -34.44 20.76 3.67
N LYS A 797 -33.87 21.35 2.62
CA LYS A 797 -34.14 22.72 2.16
C LYS A 797 -35.20 22.78 1.04
N ARG A 798 -35.97 21.71 0.77
CA ARG A 798 -37.01 21.65 -0.28
C ARG A 798 -36.47 21.91 -1.71
N ARG A 799 -35.26 21.44 -2.00
CA ARG A 799 -34.67 21.37 -3.34
C ARG A 799 -34.60 19.91 -3.79
N PHE A 800 -34.48 19.67 -5.10
CA PHE A 800 -34.24 18.32 -5.61
C PHE A 800 -32.75 17.99 -5.49
N GLY A 801 -32.41 16.94 -4.72
CA GLY A 801 -31.03 16.52 -4.52
C GLY A 801 -30.54 15.56 -5.59
N LEU A 802 -29.57 15.96 -6.40
CA LEU A 802 -28.91 15.09 -7.38
C LEU A 802 -27.46 14.86 -6.96
N ALA A 803 -26.99 13.61 -7.02
CA ALA A 803 -25.56 13.34 -6.85
C ALA A 803 -25.12 12.07 -7.60
N THR A 804 -23.82 11.97 -7.84
CA THR A 804 -23.16 10.74 -8.26
C THR A 804 -21.98 10.46 -7.34
N GLU A 805 -21.76 9.19 -7.02
CA GLU A 805 -20.68 8.72 -6.14
C GLU A 805 -20.08 7.43 -6.69
N LEU A 806 -18.75 7.34 -6.74
CA LEU A 806 -18.06 6.18 -7.29
C LEU A 806 -17.94 5.03 -6.28
N ASN A 807 -17.75 5.34 -5.00
CA ASN A 807 -17.67 4.36 -3.93
C ASN A 807 -19.07 3.83 -3.57
N HIS A 808 -19.34 2.57 -3.94
CA HIS A 808 -20.62 1.91 -3.70
C HIS A 808 -21.02 1.84 -2.21
N GLU A 809 -20.07 1.76 -1.28
CA GLU A 809 -20.40 1.74 0.16
C GLU A 809 -20.86 3.12 0.64
N TYR A 810 -20.21 4.20 0.20
CA TYR A 810 -20.62 5.57 0.51
C TYR A 810 -21.99 5.89 -0.12
N TRP A 811 -22.21 5.48 -1.37
CA TRP A 811 -23.51 5.59 -2.03
C TRP A 811 -24.60 4.86 -1.23
N ARG A 812 -24.40 3.57 -0.92
CA ARG A 812 -25.37 2.73 -0.20
C ARG A 812 -25.70 3.29 1.19
N ASP A 813 -24.69 3.74 1.94
CA ASP A 813 -24.88 4.34 3.26
C ASP A 813 -25.65 5.67 3.13
N GLY A 814 -25.30 6.50 2.14
CA GLY A 814 -25.97 7.76 1.82
C GLY A 814 -27.46 7.60 1.47
N LEU A 815 -27.84 6.55 0.74
CA LEU A 815 -29.25 6.24 0.46
C LEU A 815 -30.11 6.14 1.73
N SER A 816 -29.55 5.67 2.85
CA SER A 816 -30.28 5.61 4.11
C SER A 816 -30.64 7.00 4.65
N TYR A 817 -29.72 7.96 4.53
CA TYR A 817 -29.94 9.35 4.93
C TYR A 817 -30.88 10.10 3.98
N LEU A 818 -30.82 9.82 2.67
CA LEU A 818 -31.74 10.43 1.70
C LEU A 818 -33.19 9.97 1.90
N ARG A 819 -33.40 8.68 2.18
CA ARG A 819 -34.73 8.12 2.52
C ARG A 819 -35.27 8.69 3.84
N GLU A 820 -34.41 8.88 4.85
CA GLU A 820 -34.78 9.53 6.12
C GLU A 820 -35.20 10.99 5.89
N ALA A 821 -34.39 11.77 5.15
CA ALA A 821 -34.67 13.17 4.84
C ALA A 821 -35.94 13.34 3.99
N GLU A 822 -36.13 12.51 2.97
CA GLU A 822 -37.34 12.51 2.14
C GLU A 822 -38.57 12.19 2.97
N SER A 823 -38.51 11.18 3.83
CA SER A 823 -39.62 10.83 4.73
C SER A 823 -39.95 11.97 5.70
N ALA A 824 -38.93 12.65 6.25
CA ALA A 824 -39.13 13.78 7.15
C ALA A 824 -39.74 15.03 6.48
N VAL A 825 -39.52 15.22 5.17
CA VAL A 825 -40.06 16.38 4.41
C VAL A 825 -41.39 16.05 3.72
N THR A 826 -41.68 14.77 3.45
CA THR A 826 -42.92 14.32 2.78
C THR A 826 -43.95 13.71 3.72
N ALA A 827 -43.62 13.50 5.01
CA ALA A 827 -44.62 13.13 6.01
C ALA A 827 -45.66 14.24 6.15
N PRO A 828 -46.97 13.91 6.13
CA PRO A 828 -48.01 14.91 6.36
C PRO A 828 -47.86 15.50 7.76
N THR A 829 -47.90 16.82 7.87
CA THR A 829 -47.89 17.51 9.15
C THR A 829 -49.23 17.32 9.87
N LEU A 830 -49.27 17.65 11.16
CA LEU A 830 -50.52 17.64 11.93
C LEU A 830 -51.58 18.56 11.29
N PHE A 831 -51.17 19.65 10.63
CA PHE A 831 -52.07 20.57 9.93
C PHE A 831 -52.61 19.98 8.62
N ASP A 832 -51.78 19.27 7.85
CA ASP A 832 -52.23 18.56 6.63
C ASP A 832 -53.28 17.48 6.95
N LEU A 833 -53.21 16.89 8.14
CA LEU A 833 -54.21 15.94 8.66
C LEU A 833 -55.47 16.60 9.24
N MET A 834 -55.44 17.92 9.51
CA MET A 834 -56.56 18.69 10.06
C MET A 834 -57.37 19.44 8.99
N GLY A 835 -56.91 19.47 7.73
CA GLY A 835 -57.67 20.02 6.60
C GLY A 835 -57.89 21.53 6.64
N VAL A 836 -56.89 22.28 7.12
CA VAL A 836 -56.90 23.76 7.21
C VAL A 836 -56.05 24.37 6.10
#